data_AF-A0A974S6L2-F1
#
_entry.id   AF-A0A974S6L2-F1
#
_cell.length_a   1.000
_cell.length_b   1.000
_cell.length_c   1.000
_cell.angle_alpha   90.00
_cell.angle_beta   90.00
_cell.angle_gamma   90.00
#
_symmetry.space_group_name_H-M   'P 1'
#
loop_
_entity.id
_entity.type
_entity.pdbx_description
1 polymer ?
#
loop_
_entity_poly.entity_id
_entity_poly.type
_entity_poly.pdbx_seq_one_letter_code
_entity_poly.pdbx_strand_id
1 'polypeptide(L)'
;MQSVLFVCAGNTCRSPMAEALLKKLLCDRKDVEVWSAGLHALSNAPPSQFASQILQEEEGIDISSHRSRPLMEEHIRRATHIFVMSREQKRRLTLFYPSAASRSFLLRELESSDTSLDIPDPIGNDLGTYRRCKDTIKNAVQKILALLDRLPSSFPTLPQLDILDPETAQAIFGEQRRQFEHIELIASENYASVAVMQAQSSCLTNKYAEGYPGRRWYGGCEFVDTIELLAVERAKKLFGAEHANVQPHSGSQANMAVCSSCLEPGDRVLTMDLSHGGHLTHGHKANFSGKLYEIYHYGVDQRTERIDYDALVRQAETVRPKLIIAGASAYSRIINFALFKQIADLVDALLLVDMAHIAGLVAGGVHPSPVNLAERLLPRACSFAREVIDGAAETVGRAIAAITSTIQALLTAPFLHENKLVWLRNASMLTDPVIGRSTVLNSVLEELQNILKSGIPTGVFFLLSAPAADRRRSTYRALAKLAEVIICDGPSLRGHATRTDITEWIKKNSAKRHFHFEPAALDLFVIRVGEDTLLAESELEKLFISLSSETGNTVTEAMVRELIPSTRASSIFDLSNAILTRNAPLCLEFLRELILQGEQALSVFLVAIVPTVRNLLIVKSLMEHHDISPPISANAFVHSIKKLPIGAVSHLPRKKDGTINTYALGLSAIHSARYSQAELRIALRKCLEANHSLTNPSPLGEVAILRRLLLHIVVR
;
A
#
# COMPACT_ATOMS: atom_id res chain seq x y z
N MET A 1 -23.21 26.60 -39.86
CA MET A 1 -22.49 26.35 -41.12
C MET A 1 -21.18 25.68 -40.75
N GLN A 2 -20.95 24.45 -41.21
CA GLN A 2 -19.69 23.74 -40.97
C GLN A 2 -18.58 24.36 -41.83
N SER A 3 -17.39 24.51 -41.28
CA SER A 3 -16.23 25.04 -42.00
C SER A 3 -15.06 24.03 -41.93
N VAL A 4 -14.59 23.58 -43.08
CA VAL A 4 -13.52 22.59 -43.23
C VAL A 4 -12.27 23.29 -43.77
N LEU A 5 -11.16 23.15 -43.05
CA LEU A 5 -9.87 23.72 -43.42
C LEU A 5 -8.85 22.61 -43.69
N PHE A 6 -8.28 22.60 -44.90
CA PHE A 6 -7.15 21.73 -45.23
C PHE A 6 -5.82 22.46 -45.07
N VAL A 7 -4.89 21.87 -44.34
CA VAL A 7 -3.58 22.47 -44.07
C VAL A 7 -2.46 21.55 -44.58
N CYS A 8 -1.54 22.12 -45.35
CA CYS A 8 -0.28 21.47 -45.73
C CYS A 8 0.90 22.42 -45.50
N ALA A 9 2.09 22.09 -46.04
CA ALA A 9 3.26 22.95 -45.88
C ALA A 9 3.12 24.29 -46.62
N GLY A 10 3.09 24.27 -47.97
CA GLY A 10 3.13 25.49 -48.79
C GLY A 10 1.80 25.98 -49.36
N ASN A 11 0.69 25.25 -49.19
CA ASN A 11 -0.61 25.55 -49.79
C ASN A 11 -0.61 25.74 -51.33
N THR A 12 0.27 25.00 -52.02
CA THR A 12 0.38 25.00 -53.49
C THR A 12 0.09 23.64 -54.11
N CYS A 13 -0.02 22.56 -53.31
CA CYS A 13 -0.17 21.20 -53.82
C CYS A 13 -1.21 20.39 -53.05
N ARG A 14 -0.85 19.79 -51.91
CA ARG A 14 -1.71 18.84 -51.17
C ARG A 14 -3.02 19.44 -50.66
N SER A 15 -2.97 20.58 -49.95
CA SER A 15 -4.19 21.19 -49.40
C SER A 15 -5.12 21.81 -50.46
N PRO A 16 -4.63 22.42 -51.56
CA PRO A 16 -5.49 22.81 -52.68
C PRO A 16 -6.16 21.62 -53.38
N MET A 17 -5.44 20.50 -53.56
CA MET A 17 -6.03 19.28 -54.12
C MET A 17 -7.16 18.75 -53.23
N ALA A 18 -6.96 18.70 -51.91
CA ALA A 18 -7.98 18.28 -50.97
C ALA A 18 -9.21 19.20 -50.95
N GLU A 19 -9.01 20.52 -50.95
CA GLU A 19 -10.08 21.52 -51.04
C GLU A 19 -10.91 21.33 -52.32
N ALA A 20 -10.25 21.23 -53.47
CA ALA A 20 -10.90 21.10 -54.77
C ALA A 20 -11.71 19.80 -54.90
N LEU A 21 -11.12 18.69 -54.45
CA LEU A 21 -11.79 17.38 -54.46
C LEU A 21 -13.01 17.36 -53.53
N LEU A 22 -12.92 17.94 -52.33
CA LEU A 22 -14.07 18.00 -51.42
C LEU A 22 -15.17 18.91 -51.98
N LYS A 23 -14.81 20.08 -52.55
CA LYS A 23 -15.78 20.98 -53.19
C LYS A 23 -16.55 20.28 -54.31
N LYS A 24 -15.87 19.49 -55.15
CA LYS A 24 -16.51 18.69 -56.19
C LYS A 24 -17.49 17.65 -55.61
N LEU A 25 -17.13 17.01 -54.50
CA LEU A 25 -17.98 16.01 -53.85
C LEU A 25 -19.20 16.61 -53.14
N LEU A 26 -19.10 17.84 -52.64
CA LEU A 26 -20.19 18.53 -51.94
C LEU A 26 -21.30 19.01 -52.89
N CYS A 27 -21.03 19.14 -54.20
CA CYS A 27 -21.96 19.63 -55.21
C CYS A 27 -22.66 20.93 -54.77
N ASP A 28 -23.95 20.85 -54.40
CA ASP A 28 -24.82 21.97 -54.01
C ASP A 28 -25.00 22.16 -52.49
N ARG A 29 -24.25 21.44 -51.63
CA ARG A 29 -24.30 21.64 -50.18
C ARG A 29 -23.84 23.05 -49.80
N LYS A 30 -24.76 23.89 -49.32
CA LYS A 30 -24.49 25.27 -48.89
C LYS A 30 -24.20 25.40 -47.39
N ASP A 31 -24.36 24.31 -46.64
CA ASP A 31 -24.15 24.25 -45.19
C ASP A 31 -22.68 23.97 -44.81
N VAL A 32 -21.85 23.59 -45.78
CA VAL A 32 -20.42 23.29 -45.61
C VAL A 32 -19.57 24.24 -46.45
N GLU A 33 -18.64 24.91 -45.79
CA GLU A 33 -17.68 25.80 -46.42
C GLU A 33 -16.28 25.18 -46.38
N VAL A 34 -15.54 25.19 -47.49
CA VAL A 34 -14.24 24.51 -47.61
C VAL A 34 -13.15 25.48 -48.03
N TRP A 35 -12.02 25.42 -47.32
CA TRP A 35 -10.86 26.28 -47.52
C TRP A 35 -9.55 25.50 -47.37
N SER A 36 -8.45 26.05 -47.86
CA SER A 36 -7.11 25.54 -47.59
C SER A 36 -6.13 26.66 -47.22
N ALA A 37 -5.14 26.31 -46.40
CA ALA A 37 -4.04 27.19 -46.00
C ALA A 37 -2.73 26.39 -45.83
N GLY A 38 -1.63 27.07 -45.53
CA GLY A 38 -0.31 26.42 -45.36
C GLY A 38 0.47 26.94 -44.17
N LEU A 39 1.11 26.02 -43.43
CA LEU A 39 1.92 26.33 -42.24
C LEU A 39 3.13 27.21 -42.56
N HIS A 40 3.68 27.08 -43.77
CA HIS A 40 4.87 27.79 -44.25
C HIS A 40 4.62 28.42 -45.63
N ALA A 41 3.36 28.73 -45.95
CA ALA A 41 2.99 29.24 -47.26
C ALA A 41 3.43 30.69 -47.43
N LEU A 42 4.10 30.97 -48.55
CA LEU A 42 4.20 32.33 -49.08
C LEU A 42 2.82 32.75 -49.56
N SER A 43 2.45 34.02 -49.36
CA SER A 43 1.18 34.52 -49.85
C SER A 43 1.21 34.65 -51.37
N ASN A 44 0.10 34.29 -52.02
CA ASN A 44 -0.18 34.52 -53.44
C ASN A 44 0.65 33.70 -54.46
N ALA A 45 1.25 32.58 -54.06
CA ALA A 45 1.89 31.65 -54.99
C ALA A 45 0.83 30.82 -55.76
N PRO A 46 1.05 30.53 -57.05
CA PRO A 46 0.16 29.67 -57.82
C PRO A 46 0.25 28.20 -57.34
N PRO A 47 -0.77 27.38 -57.64
CA PRO A 47 -0.65 25.94 -57.44
C PRO A 47 0.49 25.34 -58.28
N SER A 48 1.03 24.23 -57.80
CA SER A 48 2.01 23.41 -58.53
C SER A 48 1.46 23.01 -59.88
N GLN A 49 2.24 23.18 -60.95
CA GLN A 49 1.83 22.85 -62.33
C GLN A 49 1.32 21.41 -62.45
N PHE A 50 2.03 20.44 -61.88
CA PHE A 50 1.59 19.04 -61.85
C PHE A 50 0.30 18.79 -61.06
N ALA A 51 0.03 19.55 -60.01
CA ALA A 51 -1.23 19.42 -59.27
C ALA A 51 -2.40 19.96 -60.10
N SER A 52 -2.23 21.11 -60.76
CA SER A 52 -3.22 21.67 -61.68
C SER A 52 -3.46 20.75 -62.88
N GLN A 53 -2.39 20.23 -63.48
CA GLN A 53 -2.45 19.34 -64.63
C GLN A 53 -3.26 18.07 -64.30
N ILE A 54 -2.90 17.38 -63.22
CA ILE A 54 -3.55 16.11 -62.85
C ILE A 54 -5.02 16.31 -62.47
N LEU A 55 -5.35 17.37 -61.71
CA LEU A 55 -6.74 17.65 -61.39
C LEU A 55 -7.57 17.99 -62.63
N GLN A 56 -7.00 18.73 -63.59
CA GLN A 56 -7.68 19.08 -64.83
C GLN A 56 -7.87 17.86 -65.74
N GLU A 57 -6.82 17.07 -65.95
CA GLU A 57 -6.82 15.93 -66.88
C GLU A 57 -7.61 14.73 -66.35
N GLU A 58 -7.51 14.42 -65.05
CA GLU A 58 -8.08 13.18 -64.49
C GLU A 58 -9.37 13.41 -63.70
N GLU A 59 -9.54 14.60 -63.13
CA GLU A 59 -10.71 14.93 -62.31
C GLU A 59 -11.58 16.04 -62.93
N GLY A 60 -11.15 16.68 -64.01
CA GLY A 60 -11.88 17.79 -64.64
C GLY A 60 -12.03 19.02 -63.73
N ILE A 61 -11.09 19.27 -62.82
CA ILE A 61 -11.13 20.39 -61.88
C ILE A 61 -10.00 21.38 -62.18
N ASP A 62 -10.37 22.63 -62.49
CA ASP A 62 -9.41 23.71 -62.64
C ASP A 62 -9.10 24.39 -61.29
N ILE A 63 -7.85 24.32 -60.85
CA ILE A 63 -7.36 25.04 -59.66
C ILE A 63 -6.41 26.19 -59.99
N SER A 64 -6.25 26.57 -61.27
CA SER A 64 -5.31 27.61 -61.73
C SER A 64 -5.53 28.98 -61.08
N SER A 65 -6.76 29.26 -60.65
CA SER A 65 -7.15 30.47 -59.92
C SER A 65 -6.80 30.44 -58.42
N HIS A 66 -6.46 29.27 -57.85
CA HIS A 66 -6.04 29.15 -56.45
C HIS A 66 -4.79 29.98 -56.19
N ARG A 67 -4.73 30.58 -55.00
CA ARG A 67 -3.57 31.30 -54.50
C ARG A 67 -3.24 30.83 -53.10
N SER A 68 -1.97 30.52 -52.87
CA SER A 68 -1.51 30.07 -51.57
C SER A 68 -1.73 31.16 -50.52
N ARG A 69 -2.11 30.74 -49.32
CA ARG A 69 -2.32 31.63 -48.18
C ARG A 69 -1.64 31.07 -46.93
N PRO A 70 -0.92 31.91 -46.15
CA PRO A 70 -0.39 31.50 -44.87
C PRO A 70 -1.53 31.15 -43.92
N LEU A 71 -1.30 30.12 -43.10
CA LEU A 71 -2.20 29.79 -42.01
C LEU A 71 -2.15 30.92 -40.98
N MET A 72 -3.32 31.37 -40.55
CA MET A 72 -3.51 32.50 -39.64
C MET A 72 -4.55 32.10 -38.60
N GLU A 73 -4.56 32.77 -37.46
CA GLU A 73 -5.46 32.46 -36.36
C GLU A 73 -6.95 32.62 -36.71
N GLU A 74 -7.28 33.55 -37.61
CA GLU A 74 -8.64 33.70 -38.15
C GLU A 74 -9.13 32.42 -38.87
N HIS A 75 -8.24 31.74 -39.59
CA HIS A 75 -8.56 30.50 -40.29
C HIS A 75 -8.86 29.39 -39.28
N ILE A 76 -8.09 29.33 -38.19
CA ILE A 76 -8.28 28.37 -37.10
C ILE A 76 -9.60 28.63 -36.39
N ARG A 77 -9.90 29.88 -36.03
CA ARG A 77 -11.14 30.25 -35.33
C ARG A 77 -12.37 29.88 -36.15
N ARG A 78 -12.37 30.17 -37.45
CA ARG A 78 -13.48 29.87 -38.36
C ARG A 78 -13.68 28.38 -38.62
N ALA A 79 -12.60 27.59 -38.61
CA ALA A 79 -12.66 26.17 -38.94
C ALA A 79 -13.35 25.36 -37.84
N THR A 80 -14.40 24.62 -38.21
CA THR A 80 -15.01 23.59 -37.34
C THR A 80 -14.21 22.29 -37.35
N HIS A 81 -13.55 22.00 -38.48
CA HIS A 81 -12.72 20.81 -38.69
C HIS A 81 -11.47 21.19 -39.46
N ILE A 82 -10.31 20.73 -39.00
CA ILE A 82 -9.01 21.01 -39.62
C ILE A 82 -8.35 19.68 -39.99
N PHE A 83 -8.03 19.49 -41.27
CA PHE A 83 -7.35 18.29 -41.75
C PHE A 83 -5.92 18.62 -42.19
N VAL A 84 -4.95 17.91 -41.61
CA VAL A 84 -3.52 18.04 -41.93
C VAL A 84 -3.01 16.80 -42.67
N MET A 85 -1.92 16.96 -43.43
CA MET A 85 -1.40 15.90 -44.31
C MET A 85 -0.43 14.95 -43.60
N SER A 86 0.17 15.35 -42.48
CA SER A 86 1.11 14.51 -41.74
C SER A 86 1.12 14.77 -40.23
N ARG A 87 1.63 13.81 -39.44
CA ARG A 87 1.77 13.93 -37.99
C ARG A 87 2.62 15.12 -37.57
N GLU A 88 3.70 15.40 -38.30
CA GLU A 88 4.54 16.57 -38.04
C GLU A 88 3.78 17.88 -38.26
N GLN A 89 2.91 17.94 -39.28
CA GLN A 89 2.04 19.10 -39.48
C GLN A 89 1.00 19.23 -38.38
N LYS A 90 0.41 18.11 -37.91
CA LYS A 90 -0.51 18.11 -36.75
C LYS A 90 0.18 18.64 -35.51
N ARG A 91 1.39 18.15 -35.22
CA ARG A 91 2.20 18.58 -34.08
C ARG A 91 2.51 20.08 -34.15
N ARG A 92 2.99 20.57 -35.30
CA ARG A 92 3.27 21.99 -35.50
C ARG A 92 2.02 22.85 -35.40
N LEU A 93 0.91 22.42 -36.02
CA LEU A 93 -0.37 23.11 -35.92
C LEU A 93 -0.81 23.24 -34.45
N THR A 94 -0.76 22.16 -33.68
CA THR A 94 -1.13 22.17 -32.25
C THR A 94 -0.15 22.99 -31.41
N LEU A 95 1.13 23.02 -31.78
CA LEU A 95 2.14 23.83 -31.10
C LEU A 95 1.88 25.33 -31.29
N PHE A 96 1.61 25.76 -32.52
CA PHE A 96 1.37 27.18 -32.84
C PHE A 96 -0.06 27.62 -32.56
N TYR A 97 -1.03 26.70 -32.61
CA TYR A 97 -2.45 26.96 -32.40
C TYR A 97 -3.06 25.86 -31.51
N PRO A 98 -2.84 25.89 -30.18
CA PRO A 98 -3.37 24.87 -29.27
C PRO A 98 -4.90 24.73 -29.33
N SER A 99 -5.61 25.82 -29.61
CA SER A 99 -7.07 25.85 -29.80
C SER A 99 -7.56 25.04 -31.02
N ALA A 100 -6.65 24.61 -31.90
CA ALA A 100 -6.93 23.73 -33.02
C ALA A 100 -6.89 22.25 -32.64
N ALA A 101 -6.29 21.87 -31.51
CA ALA A 101 -5.94 20.48 -31.19
C ALA A 101 -7.14 19.53 -31.25
N SER A 102 -8.24 19.89 -30.57
CA SER A 102 -9.47 19.10 -30.46
C SER A 102 -10.25 18.95 -31.77
N ARG A 103 -9.94 19.78 -32.76
CA ARG A 103 -10.60 19.81 -34.08
C ARG A 103 -9.64 19.52 -35.24
N SER A 104 -8.44 19.05 -34.93
CA SER A 104 -7.40 18.73 -35.92
C SER A 104 -7.26 17.22 -36.12
N PHE A 105 -7.26 16.78 -37.37
CA PHE A 105 -7.25 15.37 -37.75
C PHE A 105 -6.23 15.13 -38.87
N LEU A 106 -5.59 13.96 -38.92
CA LEU A 106 -4.88 13.55 -40.13
C LEU A 106 -5.92 13.27 -41.21
N LEU A 107 -5.66 13.67 -42.45
CA LEU A 107 -6.61 13.45 -43.54
C LEU A 107 -6.95 11.96 -43.70
N ARG A 108 -5.95 11.07 -43.54
CA ARG A 108 -6.13 9.61 -43.62
C ARG A 108 -6.57 8.95 -42.31
N GLU A 109 -6.76 9.71 -41.23
CA GLU A 109 -7.25 9.18 -39.94
C GLU A 109 -8.61 8.49 -40.08
N LEU A 110 -9.37 8.86 -41.12
CA LEU A 110 -10.69 8.31 -41.44
C LEU A 110 -10.64 7.00 -42.24
N GLU A 111 -9.48 6.53 -42.68
CA GLU A 111 -9.32 5.31 -43.50
C GLU A 111 -9.08 4.05 -42.65
N SER A 112 -8.26 4.14 -41.59
CA SER A 112 -7.91 3.01 -40.72
C SER A 112 -7.23 3.47 -39.43
N SER A 113 -7.18 2.61 -38.41
CA SER A 113 -6.43 2.82 -37.15
C SER A 113 -4.93 2.50 -37.26
N ASP A 114 -4.40 2.38 -38.48
CA ASP A 114 -3.04 1.87 -38.74
C ASP A 114 -1.94 2.96 -38.64
N THR A 115 -0.68 2.54 -38.66
CA THR A 115 0.49 3.36 -38.29
C THR A 115 1.02 4.29 -39.39
N SER A 116 0.62 4.12 -40.66
CA SER A 116 1.10 4.90 -41.82
C SER A 116 0.01 5.81 -42.41
N LEU A 117 -0.29 6.91 -41.71
CA LEU A 117 -1.37 7.86 -42.04
C LEU A 117 -0.89 9.15 -42.71
N ASP A 118 0.41 9.31 -42.89
CA ASP A 118 0.99 10.50 -43.51
C ASP A 118 0.81 10.47 -45.03
N ILE A 119 0.56 11.64 -45.62
CA ILE A 119 0.56 11.87 -47.07
C ILE A 119 1.89 12.58 -47.41
N PRO A 120 2.85 11.86 -48.04
CA PRO A 120 4.14 12.42 -48.43
C PRO A 120 3.98 13.67 -49.30
N ASP A 121 4.93 14.60 -49.20
CA ASP A 121 4.92 15.79 -50.05
C ASP A 121 5.43 15.45 -51.46
N PRO A 122 4.61 15.61 -52.52
CA PRO A 122 5.04 15.25 -53.86
C PRO A 122 5.93 16.32 -54.52
N ILE A 123 6.05 17.52 -53.92
CA ILE A 123 6.84 18.62 -54.48
C ILE A 123 8.27 18.18 -54.84
N GLY A 124 8.70 18.50 -56.06
CA GLY A 124 10.03 18.16 -56.59
C GLY A 124 10.17 16.75 -57.18
N ASN A 125 9.10 15.94 -57.15
CA ASN A 125 9.09 14.59 -57.73
C ASN A 125 8.36 14.54 -59.09
N ASP A 126 8.33 13.35 -59.70
CA ASP A 126 7.68 13.09 -60.98
C ASP A 126 6.14 13.18 -60.93
N LEU A 127 5.53 13.27 -62.12
CA LEU A 127 4.07 13.31 -62.29
C LEU A 127 3.37 12.08 -61.67
N GLY A 128 4.02 10.92 -61.68
CA GLY A 128 3.50 9.68 -61.08
C GLY A 128 3.33 9.79 -59.56
N THR A 129 4.24 10.50 -58.88
CA THR A 129 4.19 10.75 -57.44
C THR A 129 3.05 11.70 -57.07
N TYR A 130 2.84 12.74 -57.89
CA TYR A 130 1.68 13.62 -57.73
C TYR A 130 0.36 12.87 -57.95
N ARG A 131 0.29 11.96 -58.94
CA ARG A 131 -0.90 11.13 -59.18
C ARG A 131 -1.25 10.26 -57.97
N ARG A 132 -0.27 9.54 -57.41
CA ARG A 132 -0.46 8.75 -56.19
C ARG A 132 -0.91 9.61 -55.00
N CYS A 133 -0.31 10.79 -54.83
CA CYS A 133 -0.71 11.73 -53.79
C CYS A 133 -2.18 12.18 -53.96
N LYS A 134 -2.58 12.55 -55.18
CA LYS A 134 -3.97 12.91 -55.52
C LYS A 134 -4.93 11.77 -55.23
N ASP A 135 -4.61 10.55 -55.64
CA ASP A 135 -5.47 9.38 -55.41
C ASP A 135 -5.64 9.08 -53.91
N THR A 136 -4.57 9.25 -53.14
CA THR A 136 -4.58 9.11 -51.68
C THR A 136 -5.49 10.15 -51.04
N ILE A 137 -5.36 11.42 -51.45
CA ILE A 137 -6.20 12.51 -50.97
C ILE A 137 -7.66 12.27 -51.35
N LYS A 138 -7.94 11.85 -52.60
CA LYS A 138 -9.29 11.60 -53.10
C LYS A 138 -10.01 10.52 -52.28
N ASN A 139 -9.34 9.41 -52.00
CA ASN A 139 -9.89 8.33 -51.19
C ASN A 139 -10.19 8.79 -49.75
N ALA A 140 -9.27 9.54 -49.14
CA ALA A 140 -9.45 10.05 -47.78
C ALA A 140 -10.58 11.08 -47.69
N VAL A 141 -10.67 12.00 -48.66
CA VAL A 141 -11.69 13.05 -48.69
C VAL A 141 -13.11 12.48 -48.87
N GLN A 142 -13.29 11.37 -49.59
CA GLN A 142 -14.60 10.71 -49.71
C GLN A 142 -15.17 10.28 -48.36
N LYS A 143 -14.32 9.98 -47.37
CA LYS A 143 -14.76 9.58 -46.02
C LYS A 143 -15.22 10.78 -45.17
N ILE A 144 -14.83 12.00 -45.54
CA ILE A 144 -15.22 13.21 -44.81
C ILE A 144 -16.73 13.44 -44.89
N LEU A 145 -17.41 13.09 -45.99
CA LEU A 145 -18.86 13.28 -46.10
C LEU A 145 -19.63 12.55 -44.99
N ALA A 146 -19.26 11.30 -44.71
CA ALA A 146 -19.87 10.52 -43.63
C ALA A 146 -19.58 11.09 -42.23
N LEU A 147 -18.44 11.78 -42.06
CA LEU A 147 -18.10 12.47 -40.81
C LEU A 147 -18.95 13.74 -40.64
N LEU A 148 -19.07 14.55 -41.69
CA LEU A 148 -19.87 15.78 -41.70
C LEU A 148 -21.35 15.51 -41.42
N ASP A 149 -21.87 14.35 -41.86
CA ASP A 149 -23.25 13.91 -41.63
C ASP A 149 -23.51 13.34 -40.23
N ARG A 150 -22.48 12.82 -39.56
CA ARG A 150 -22.60 12.17 -38.23
C ARG A 150 -22.37 13.12 -37.06
N LEU A 151 -21.68 14.23 -37.28
CA LEU A 151 -21.36 15.19 -36.22
C LEU A 151 -22.34 16.37 -36.29
N PRO A 152 -23.08 16.69 -35.21
CA PRO A 152 -23.92 17.86 -35.19
C PRO A 152 -23.10 19.11 -35.50
N SER A 153 -23.70 20.05 -36.24
CA SER A 153 -23.13 21.36 -36.60
C SER A 153 -22.74 22.26 -35.41
N SER A 154 -22.98 21.77 -34.19
CA SER A 154 -22.66 22.42 -32.93
C SER A 154 -22.28 21.35 -31.89
N PHE A 155 -21.00 21.04 -31.78
CA PHE A 155 -20.48 20.99 -30.41
C PHE A 155 -20.57 22.43 -29.90
N PRO A 156 -21.12 22.70 -28.71
CA PRO A 156 -20.93 24.01 -28.11
C PRO A 156 -19.42 24.19 -28.01
N THR A 157 -18.85 25.00 -28.91
CA THR A 157 -17.53 25.59 -28.71
C THR A 157 -17.70 26.41 -27.46
N LEU A 158 -17.34 25.82 -26.32
CA LEU A 158 -17.09 26.56 -25.09
C LEU A 158 -16.27 27.79 -25.52
N PRO A 159 -16.71 29.00 -25.17
CA PRO A 159 -16.01 30.19 -25.64
C PRO A 159 -14.55 30.07 -25.24
N GLN A 160 -13.67 30.23 -26.24
CA GLN A 160 -12.25 29.96 -26.09
C GLN A 160 -11.62 31.02 -25.18
N LEU A 161 -10.57 30.64 -24.44
CA LEU A 161 -9.96 31.54 -23.44
C LEU A 161 -9.49 32.86 -24.05
N ASP A 162 -9.00 32.86 -25.29
CA ASP A 162 -8.60 34.05 -26.05
C ASP A 162 -9.75 35.02 -26.34
N ILE A 163 -11.00 34.52 -26.33
CA ILE A 163 -12.21 35.33 -26.52
C ILE A 163 -12.75 35.81 -25.19
N LEU A 164 -12.77 34.95 -24.16
CA LEU A 164 -13.32 35.28 -22.85
C LEU A 164 -12.40 36.15 -22.00
N ASP A 165 -11.10 35.88 -22.06
CA ASP A 165 -10.05 36.52 -21.27
C ASP A 165 -8.73 36.59 -22.08
N PRO A 166 -8.66 37.53 -23.04
CA PRO A 166 -7.50 37.71 -23.90
C PRO A 166 -6.23 38.08 -23.13
N GLU A 167 -6.35 38.74 -21.97
CA GLU A 167 -5.20 39.11 -21.13
C GLU A 167 -4.55 37.87 -20.52
N THR A 168 -5.35 36.97 -19.96
CA THR A 168 -4.86 35.68 -19.45
C THR A 168 -4.32 34.81 -20.58
N ALA A 169 -4.99 34.76 -21.74
CA ALA A 169 -4.50 34.02 -22.90
C ALA A 169 -3.11 34.51 -23.36
N GLN A 170 -2.92 35.83 -23.41
CA GLN A 170 -1.64 36.45 -23.76
C GLN A 170 -0.55 36.14 -22.73
N ALA A 171 -0.86 36.15 -21.44
CA ALA A 171 0.09 35.78 -20.39
C ALA A 171 0.54 34.31 -20.49
N ILE A 172 -0.40 33.39 -20.75
CA ILE A 172 -0.10 31.96 -20.97
C ILE A 172 0.81 31.79 -22.19
N PHE A 173 0.53 32.49 -23.29
CA PHE A 173 1.39 32.46 -24.47
C PHE A 173 2.79 33.01 -24.18
N GLY A 174 2.88 34.10 -23.41
CA GLY A 174 4.14 34.66 -22.94
C GLY A 174 4.98 33.66 -22.14
N GLU A 175 4.35 32.91 -21.22
CA GLU A 175 5.04 31.88 -20.44
C GLU A 175 5.48 30.69 -21.29
N GLN A 176 4.65 30.21 -22.23
CA GLN A 176 5.05 29.16 -23.17
C GLN A 176 6.28 29.57 -23.98
N ARG A 177 6.30 30.82 -24.45
CA ARG A 177 7.44 31.38 -25.16
C ARG A 177 8.68 31.48 -24.26
N ARG A 178 8.53 31.97 -23.02
CA ARG A 178 9.64 32.03 -22.04
C ARG A 178 10.27 30.65 -21.87
N GLN A 179 9.45 29.63 -21.59
CA GLN A 179 9.91 28.25 -21.40
C GLN A 179 10.63 27.69 -22.64
N PHE A 180 10.17 28.03 -23.85
CA PHE A 180 10.80 27.55 -25.08
C PHE A 180 12.13 28.26 -25.39
N GLU A 181 12.24 29.55 -25.06
CA GLU A 181 13.41 30.37 -25.39
C GLU A 181 14.49 30.35 -24.29
N HIS A 182 14.19 29.85 -23.08
CA HIS A 182 15.10 29.85 -21.94
C HIS A 182 15.66 28.45 -21.61
N ILE A 183 16.90 28.42 -21.10
CA ILE A 183 17.48 27.22 -20.52
C ILE A 183 17.02 27.14 -19.06
N GLU A 184 16.14 26.18 -18.75
CA GLU A 184 15.64 25.96 -17.40
C GLU A 184 16.59 25.06 -16.60
N LEU A 185 17.10 25.57 -15.48
CA LEU A 185 18.09 24.88 -14.61
C LEU A 185 17.61 24.74 -13.16
N ILE A 186 16.38 25.14 -12.86
CA ILE A 186 15.77 24.90 -11.54
C ILE A 186 15.55 23.38 -11.36
N ALA A 187 16.24 22.78 -10.40
CA ALA A 187 16.28 21.32 -10.21
C ALA A 187 14.92 20.66 -9.92
N SER A 188 13.92 21.43 -9.49
CA SER A 188 12.56 20.96 -9.22
C SER A 188 11.58 21.15 -10.39
N GLU A 189 12.00 21.81 -11.47
CA GLU A 189 11.15 22.03 -12.65
C GLU A 189 11.37 20.96 -13.72
N ASN A 190 10.33 20.71 -14.51
CA ASN A 190 10.37 19.81 -15.66
C ASN A 190 9.19 20.10 -16.60
N TYR A 191 9.29 19.65 -17.85
CA TYR A 191 8.24 19.81 -18.85
C TYR A 191 7.35 18.56 -18.93
N ALA A 192 6.08 18.72 -18.56
CA ALA A 192 5.10 17.65 -18.71
C ALA A 192 4.83 17.35 -20.20
N SER A 193 4.56 16.08 -20.52
CA SER A 193 4.14 15.72 -21.88
C SER A 193 2.76 16.30 -22.22
N VAL A 194 2.50 16.52 -23.50
CA VAL A 194 1.19 17.00 -23.98
C VAL A 194 0.04 16.08 -23.53
N ALA A 195 0.27 14.77 -23.46
CA ALA A 195 -0.73 13.81 -22.99
C ALA A 195 -1.11 14.03 -21.52
N VAL A 196 -0.15 14.39 -20.66
CA VAL A 196 -0.40 14.72 -19.25
C VAL A 196 -1.23 16.00 -19.15
N MET A 197 -0.86 17.04 -19.89
CA MET A 197 -1.59 18.32 -19.91
C MET A 197 -3.04 18.15 -20.42
N GLN A 198 -3.25 17.29 -21.42
CA GLN A 198 -4.58 16.94 -21.94
C GLN A 198 -5.45 16.26 -20.88
N ALA A 199 -4.90 15.34 -20.09
CA ALA A 199 -5.65 14.68 -19.02
C ALA A 199 -6.02 15.66 -17.90
N GLN A 200 -5.09 16.54 -17.50
CA GLN A 200 -5.28 17.52 -16.42
C GLN A 200 -6.33 18.58 -16.75
N SER A 201 -6.45 18.97 -18.03
CA SER A 201 -7.42 19.97 -18.51
C SER A 201 -8.71 19.37 -19.08
N SER A 202 -8.99 18.11 -18.78
CA SER A 202 -10.16 17.39 -19.28
C SER A 202 -11.43 17.65 -18.46
N CYS A 203 -12.55 17.05 -18.86
CA CYS A 203 -13.83 17.13 -18.15
C CYS A 203 -13.79 16.57 -16.71
N LEU A 204 -12.70 15.89 -16.31
CA LEU A 204 -12.52 15.36 -14.96
C LEU A 204 -12.57 16.47 -13.90
N THR A 205 -12.18 17.70 -14.22
CA THR A 205 -12.29 18.85 -13.30
C THR A 205 -13.72 19.16 -12.85
N ASN A 206 -14.73 18.70 -13.60
CA ASN A 206 -16.14 18.93 -13.28
C ASN A 206 -16.67 17.91 -12.26
N LYS A 207 -15.93 16.82 -12.00
CA LYS A 207 -16.44 15.69 -11.22
C LYS A 207 -15.97 15.78 -9.76
N TYR A 208 -16.96 15.86 -8.87
CA TYR A 208 -16.76 15.74 -7.44
C TYR A 208 -16.80 14.26 -7.02
N ALA A 209 -15.68 13.74 -6.49
CA ALA A 209 -15.47 12.31 -6.24
C ALA A 209 -14.92 12.01 -4.84
N GLU A 210 -15.51 12.61 -3.80
CA GLU A 210 -15.08 12.38 -2.41
C GLU A 210 -15.24 10.90 -1.99
N GLY A 211 -14.25 10.41 -1.26
CA GLY A 211 -14.13 9.01 -0.84
C GLY A 211 -13.07 8.25 -1.63
N TYR A 212 -13.20 6.92 -1.69
CA TYR A 212 -12.29 6.04 -2.42
C TYR A 212 -13.07 5.22 -3.46
N PRO A 213 -12.42 4.63 -4.47
CA PRO A 213 -13.08 3.80 -5.47
C PRO A 213 -13.99 2.73 -4.83
N GLY A 214 -15.24 2.63 -5.32
CA GLY A 214 -16.27 1.74 -4.77
C GLY A 214 -16.89 2.19 -3.43
N ARG A 215 -16.41 3.28 -2.83
CA ARG A 215 -16.93 3.87 -1.58
C ARG A 215 -16.94 5.40 -1.68
N ARG A 216 -17.74 5.91 -2.61
CA ARG A 216 -17.90 7.35 -2.86
C ARG A 216 -19.08 7.93 -2.10
N TRP A 217 -18.97 9.19 -1.70
CA TRP A 217 -20.08 9.94 -1.11
C TRP A 217 -21.10 10.42 -2.15
N TYR A 218 -20.69 10.55 -3.42
CA TYR A 218 -21.54 10.97 -4.54
C TYR A 218 -21.60 9.89 -5.63
N GLY A 219 -22.74 9.79 -6.31
CA GLY A 219 -22.94 8.87 -7.43
C GLY A 219 -22.27 9.33 -8.74
N GLY A 220 -22.23 8.46 -9.75
CA GLY A 220 -21.71 8.76 -11.09
C GLY A 220 -20.19 8.86 -11.18
N CYS A 221 -19.48 8.02 -10.42
CA CYS A 221 -18.01 8.02 -10.32
C CYS A 221 -17.36 6.83 -11.06
N GLU A 222 -18.11 6.10 -11.90
CA GLU A 222 -17.69 4.83 -12.52
C GLU A 222 -16.37 4.97 -13.29
N PHE A 223 -16.22 6.04 -14.05
CA PHE A 223 -15.03 6.30 -14.84
C PHE A 223 -13.89 6.91 -14.03
N VAL A 224 -14.19 7.74 -13.02
CA VAL A 224 -13.16 8.32 -12.12
C VAL A 224 -12.56 7.24 -11.23
N ASP A 225 -13.37 6.30 -10.73
CA ASP A 225 -12.91 5.11 -10.01
C ASP A 225 -11.96 4.28 -10.86
N THR A 226 -12.29 4.07 -12.14
CA THR A 226 -11.42 3.36 -13.09
C THR A 226 -10.06 4.08 -13.23
N ILE A 227 -10.06 5.40 -13.39
CA ILE A 227 -8.84 6.20 -13.54
C ILE A 227 -7.99 6.17 -12.26
N GLU A 228 -8.60 6.32 -11.09
CA GLU A 228 -7.91 6.31 -9.80
C GLU A 228 -7.30 4.93 -9.51
N LEU A 229 -8.04 3.84 -9.77
CA LEU A 229 -7.52 2.48 -9.63
C LEU A 229 -6.34 2.21 -10.58
N LEU A 230 -6.41 2.69 -11.83
CA LEU A 230 -5.29 2.59 -12.76
C LEU A 230 -4.07 3.36 -12.27
N ALA A 231 -4.25 4.55 -11.69
CA ALA A 231 -3.16 5.33 -11.14
C ALA A 231 -2.52 4.64 -9.93
N VAL A 232 -3.31 4.09 -9.00
CA VAL A 232 -2.85 3.32 -7.84
C VAL A 232 -2.04 2.10 -8.28
N GLU A 233 -2.58 1.28 -9.17
CA GLU A 233 -1.90 0.05 -9.63
C GLU A 233 -0.61 0.36 -10.40
N ARG A 234 -0.60 1.42 -11.22
CA ARG A 234 0.62 1.87 -11.91
C ARG A 234 1.66 2.40 -10.93
N ALA A 235 1.27 3.16 -9.91
CA ALA A 235 2.20 3.64 -8.89
C ALA A 235 2.82 2.49 -8.08
N LYS A 236 1.99 1.54 -7.62
CA LYS A 236 2.46 0.33 -6.94
C LYS A 236 3.45 -0.45 -7.79
N LYS A 237 3.13 -0.69 -9.06
CA LYS A 237 4.01 -1.39 -10.00
C LYS A 237 5.31 -0.62 -10.27
N LEU A 238 5.23 0.70 -10.44
CA LEU A 238 6.37 1.55 -10.78
C LEU A 238 7.41 1.59 -9.65
N PHE A 239 6.94 1.64 -8.40
CA PHE A 239 7.83 1.78 -7.23
C PHE A 239 8.02 0.50 -6.42
N GLY A 240 7.34 -0.59 -6.78
CA GLY A 240 7.35 -1.85 -6.01
C GLY A 240 6.63 -1.75 -4.67
N ALA A 241 5.68 -0.83 -4.53
CA ALA A 241 4.99 -0.56 -3.27
C ALA A 241 3.76 -1.46 -3.05
N GLU A 242 3.49 -1.81 -1.80
CA GLU A 242 2.30 -2.59 -1.42
C GLU A 242 1.00 -1.75 -1.53
N HIS A 243 1.10 -0.46 -1.20
CA HIS A 243 -0.01 0.48 -1.19
C HIS A 243 0.38 1.81 -1.84
N ALA A 244 -0.60 2.51 -2.40
CA ALA A 244 -0.43 3.86 -2.92
C ALA A 244 -1.72 4.66 -2.70
N ASN A 245 -1.58 5.91 -2.27
CA ASN A 245 -2.65 6.91 -2.29
C ASN A 245 -2.25 8.01 -3.28
N VAL A 246 -3.12 8.28 -4.25
CA VAL A 246 -2.90 9.22 -5.37
C VAL A 246 -3.74 10.50 -5.26
N GLN A 247 -4.37 10.73 -4.12
CA GLN A 247 -5.24 11.89 -3.87
C GLN A 247 -4.56 13.17 -3.34
N PRO A 248 -3.38 13.16 -2.68
CA PRO A 248 -2.75 14.41 -2.25
C PRO A 248 -2.49 15.37 -3.42
N HIS A 249 -2.89 16.64 -3.30
CA HIS A 249 -2.77 17.60 -4.40
C HIS A 249 -1.34 18.08 -4.66
N SER A 250 -0.44 17.93 -3.68
CA SER A 250 0.97 18.33 -3.78
C SER A 250 1.83 17.60 -2.75
N GLY A 251 3.16 17.67 -2.89
CA GLY A 251 4.10 17.06 -1.94
C GLY A 251 3.91 17.55 -0.50
N SER A 252 3.61 18.84 -0.29
CA SER A 252 3.37 19.37 1.05
C SER A 252 2.16 18.76 1.74
N GLN A 253 1.09 18.50 0.99
CA GLN A 253 -0.11 17.84 1.53
C GLN A 253 0.11 16.34 1.72
N ALA A 254 0.94 15.70 0.90
CA ALA A 254 1.32 14.31 1.12
C ALA A 254 2.06 14.15 2.45
N ASN A 255 3.05 15.01 2.72
CA ASN A 255 3.75 15.04 4.02
C ASN A 255 2.78 15.35 5.18
N MET A 256 1.85 16.29 4.98
CA MET A 256 0.81 16.59 5.98
C MET A 256 -0.07 15.37 6.27
N ALA A 257 -0.54 14.68 5.24
CA ALA A 257 -1.37 13.48 5.39
C ALA A 257 -0.64 12.36 6.14
N VAL A 258 0.64 12.13 5.85
CA VAL A 258 1.46 11.16 6.59
C VAL A 258 1.59 11.59 8.05
N CYS A 259 2.05 12.81 8.32
CA CYS A 259 2.22 13.29 9.68
C CYS A 259 0.91 13.23 10.48
N SER A 260 -0.21 13.71 9.93
CA SER A 260 -1.52 13.66 10.60
C SER A 260 -2.05 12.24 10.80
N SER A 261 -1.57 11.25 10.03
CA SER A 261 -1.98 9.85 10.21
C SER A 261 -1.26 9.14 11.35
N CYS A 262 -0.09 9.62 11.78
CA CYS A 262 0.76 8.92 12.74
C CYS A 262 1.31 9.79 13.88
N LEU A 263 1.13 11.12 13.84
CA LEU A 263 1.60 12.08 14.83
C LEU A 263 0.46 12.91 15.40
N GLU A 264 0.57 13.20 16.69
CA GLU A 264 -0.22 14.18 17.42
C GLU A 264 0.55 15.51 17.54
N PRO A 265 -0.15 16.65 17.70
CA PRO A 265 0.53 17.91 17.99
C PRO A 265 1.43 17.81 19.23
N GLY A 266 2.65 18.32 19.12
CA GLY A 266 3.70 18.23 20.15
C GLY A 266 4.61 17.01 20.01
N ASP A 267 4.28 16.02 19.18
CA ASP A 267 5.18 14.90 18.92
C ASP A 267 6.52 15.37 18.33
N ARG A 268 7.60 14.66 18.68
CA ARG A 268 8.96 14.97 18.25
C ARG A 268 9.26 14.42 16.86
N VAL A 269 9.82 15.26 16.00
CA VAL A 269 10.22 14.89 14.63
C VAL A 269 11.67 15.27 14.39
N LEU A 270 12.46 14.31 13.91
CA LEU A 270 13.86 14.52 13.54
C LEU A 270 14.01 14.55 12.02
N THR A 271 14.61 15.62 11.50
CA THR A 271 14.59 15.89 10.06
C THR A 271 15.79 16.71 9.59
N MET A 272 16.06 16.78 8.29
CA MET A 272 17.19 17.56 7.77
C MET A 272 16.98 19.06 7.98
N ASP A 273 18.01 19.77 8.43
CA ASP A 273 18.00 21.23 8.50
C ASP A 273 17.80 21.86 7.11
N LEU A 274 16.98 22.92 7.02
CA LEU A 274 16.68 23.61 5.77
C LEU A 274 17.96 24.21 5.13
N SER A 275 18.85 24.78 5.93
CA SER A 275 20.11 25.37 5.46
C SER A 275 21.11 24.33 4.96
N HIS A 276 20.91 23.06 5.32
CA HIS A 276 21.74 21.94 4.91
C HIS A 276 21.12 21.12 3.78
N GLY A 277 19.96 21.53 3.25
CA GLY A 277 19.31 20.91 2.09
C GLY A 277 17.94 20.30 2.36
N GLY A 278 17.38 20.45 3.56
CA GLY A 278 16.02 20.02 3.90
C GLY A 278 14.92 20.75 3.10
N HIS A 279 13.66 20.46 3.42
CA HIS A 279 12.49 21.09 2.79
C HIS A 279 11.66 21.91 3.80
N LEU A 280 10.80 22.83 3.34
CA LEU A 280 9.97 23.64 4.26
C LEU A 280 9.03 22.80 5.13
N THR A 281 8.51 21.70 4.59
CA THR A 281 7.61 20.77 5.32
C THR A 281 8.36 19.84 6.26
N HIS A 282 9.69 19.96 6.31
CA HIS A 282 10.57 19.25 7.22
C HIS A 282 10.79 20.09 8.49
N GLY A 283 9.71 20.68 9.01
CA GLY A 283 9.73 21.34 10.32
C GLY A 283 10.05 22.84 10.34
N HIS A 284 10.04 23.54 9.20
CA HIS A 284 10.20 25.00 9.23
C HIS A 284 9.07 25.68 10.03
N LYS A 285 9.39 26.64 10.91
CA LYS A 285 8.45 27.29 11.85
C LYS A 285 7.22 27.93 11.19
N ALA A 286 7.35 28.40 9.95
CA ALA A 286 6.24 28.98 9.20
C ALA A 286 5.28 27.92 8.59
N ASN A 287 5.72 26.67 8.49
CA ASN A 287 4.99 25.56 7.88
C ASN A 287 4.13 24.81 8.91
N PHE A 288 3.14 24.02 8.48
CA PHE A 288 2.30 23.21 9.38
C PHE A 288 3.16 22.32 10.29
N SER A 289 4.22 21.74 9.74
CA SER A 289 5.09 20.81 10.45
C SER A 289 5.77 21.48 11.65
N GLY A 290 6.31 22.70 11.48
CA GLY A 290 6.97 23.43 12.56
C GLY A 290 6.02 24.14 13.51
N LYS A 291 4.74 24.29 13.14
CA LYS A 291 3.69 24.83 14.02
C LYS A 291 3.09 23.76 14.93
N LEU A 292 2.96 22.54 14.43
CA LEU A 292 2.24 21.47 15.11
C LEU A 292 3.17 20.53 15.90
N TYR A 293 4.41 20.32 15.45
CA TYR A 293 5.30 19.30 16.01
C TYR A 293 6.56 19.91 16.62
N GLU A 294 7.19 19.17 17.54
CA GLU A 294 8.46 19.56 18.14
C GLU A 294 9.62 19.11 17.22
N ILE A 295 10.26 20.07 16.56
CA ILE A 295 11.22 19.78 15.48
C ILE A 295 12.66 19.79 15.99
N TYR A 296 13.39 18.75 15.60
CA TYR A 296 14.83 18.59 15.79
C TYR A 296 15.51 18.35 14.44
N HIS A 297 16.74 18.87 14.29
CA HIS A 297 17.43 18.87 13.00
C HIS A 297 18.73 18.08 13.00
N TYR A 298 18.88 17.15 12.05
CA TYR A 298 20.20 16.62 11.66
C TYR A 298 20.74 17.40 10.46
N GLY A 299 22.05 17.28 10.22
CA GLY A 299 22.74 18.05 9.20
C GLY A 299 23.79 17.26 8.42
N VAL A 300 24.59 18.00 7.67
CA VAL A 300 25.77 17.49 6.98
C VAL A 300 27.04 17.84 7.76
N ASP A 301 28.07 17.02 7.61
CA ASP A 301 29.42 17.36 8.02
C ASP A 301 29.97 18.49 7.14
N GLN A 302 30.52 19.52 7.79
CA GLN A 302 30.95 20.75 7.10
C GLN A 302 32.10 20.52 6.11
N ARG A 303 32.90 19.47 6.31
CA ARG A 303 34.07 19.17 5.47
C ARG A 303 33.73 18.29 4.28
N THR A 304 32.89 17.28 4.49
CA THR A 304 32.55 16.28 3.47
C THR A 304 31.24 16.58 2.74
N GLU A 305 30.43 17.51 3.27
CA GLU A 305 29.09 17.87 2.77
C GLU A 305 28.17 16.65 2.64
N ARG A 306 28.40 15.63 3.47
CA ARG A 306 27.59 14.41 3.56
C ARG A 306 26.84 14.42 4.87
N ILE A 307 25.65 13.81 4.90
CA ILE A 307 24.89 13.62 6.13
C ILE A 307 25.81 13.02 7.21
N ASP A 308 25.89 13.70 8.36
CA ASP A 308 26.63 13.21 9.52
C ASP A 308 25.76 12.19 10.25
N TYR A 309 25.91 10.92 9.85
CA TYR A 309 25.13 9.82 10.42
C TYR A 309 25.44 9.57 11.88
N ASP A 310 26.66 9.85 12.35
CA ASP A 310 27.01 9.67 13.75
C ASP A 310 26.31 10.73 14.62
N ALA A 311 26.27 11.97 14.15
CA ALA A 311 25.48 13.02 14.79
C ALA A 311 23.98 12.70 14.76
N LEU A 312 23.48 12.18 13.64
CA LEU A 312 22.09 11.76 13.50
C LEU A 312 21.72 10.68 14.51
N VAL A 313 22.55 9.63 14.68
CA VAL A 313 22.35 8.58 15.70
C VAL A 313 22.28 9.19 17.10
N ARG A 314 23.29 9.99 17.49
CA ARG A 314 23.34 10.62 18.83
C ARG A 314 22.11 11.47 19.10
N GLN A 315 21.67 12.22 18.10
CA GLN A 315 20.50 13.06 18.21
C GLN A 315 19.21 12.25 18.30
N ALA A 316 19.07 11.19 17.50
CA ALA A 316 17.93 10.29 17.58
C ALA A 316 17.82 9.65 18.96
N GLU A 317 18.93 9.17 19.55
CA GLU A 317 18.94 8.56 20.89
C GLU A 317 18.58 9.55 22.00
N THR A 318 19.03 10.80 21.86
CA THR A 318 18.78 11.88 22.84
C THR A 318 17.34 12.40 22.74
N VAL A 319 16.87 12.65 21.52
CA VAL A 319 15.56 13.26 21.26
C VAL A 319 14.43 12.25 21.41
N ARG A 320 14.69 10.98 21.04
CA ARG A 320 13.68 9.93 20.90
C ARG A 320 12.49 10.40 20.04
N PRO A 321 12.73 10.75 18.77
CA PRO A 321 11.66 11.25 17.90
C PRO A 321 10.65 10.15 17.61
N LYS A 322 9.38 10.52 17.37
CA LYS A 322 8.36 9.57 16.91
C LYS A 322 8.43 9.35 15.39
N LEU A 323 8.97 10.32 14.66
CA LEU A 323 9.19 10.24 13.22
C LEU A 323 10.58 10.80 12.85
N ILE A 324 11.30 10.05 12.01
CA ILE A 324 12.49 10.52 11.31
C ILE A 324 12.13 10.74 9.84
N ILE A 325 12.45 11.91 9.29
CA ILE A 325 12.24 12.21 7.88
C ILE A 325 13.59 12.16 7.15
N ALA A 326 13.67 11.31 6.12
CA ALA A 326 14.82 11.18 5.22
C ALA A 326 14.45 11.73 3.84
N GLY A 327 14.96 12.90 3.50
CA GLY A 327 14.66 13.55 2.22
C GLY A 327 15.26 14.95 2.18
N ALA A 328 15.44 15.48 0.98
CA ALA A 328 16.11 16.75 0.78
C ALA A 328 15.65 17.42 -0.51
N SER A 329 15.64 18.75 -0.50
CA SER A 329 15.44 19.58 -1.70
C SER A 329 16.76 19.91 -2.39
N ALA A 330 17.84 20.04 -1.61
CA ALA A 330 19.14 20.50 -2.10
C ALA A 330 20.30 19.68 -1.48
N TYR A 331 20.29 18.37 -1.69
CA TYR A 331 21.37 17.47 -1.30
C TYR A 331 21.83 16.64 -2.51
N SER A 332 23.11 16.75 -2.86
CA SER A 332 23.65 16.24 -4.14
C SER A 332 24.22 14.80 -4.06
N ARG A 333 24.06 14.11 -2.93
CA ARG A 333 24.59 12.75 -2.71
C ARG A 333 23.44 11.76 -2.52
N ILE A 334 23.75 10.48 -2.73
CA ILE A 334 22.83 9.39 -2.43
C ILE A 334 22.58 9.34 -0.92
N ILE A 335 21.31 9.34 -0.53
CA ILE A 335 20.90 9.15 0.87
C ILE A 335 20.90 7.64 1.17
N ASN A 336 21.60 7.24 2.23
CA ASN A 336 21.59 5.86 2.71
C ASN A 336 20.32 5.57 3.52
N PHE A 337 19.23 5.25 2.81
CA PHE A 337 17.95 4.95 3.44
C PHE A 337 17.97 3.72 4.37
N ALA A 338 18.86 2.76 4.13
CA ALA A 338 19.00 1.57 4.98
C ALA A 338 19.50 1.95 6.37
N LEU A 339 20.47 2.86 6.43
CA LEU A 339 20.98 3.39 7.68
C LEU A 339 19.92 4.22 8.40
N PHE A 340 19.15 5.05 7.69
CA PHE A 340 18.01 5.75 8.28
C PHE A 340 16.98 4.81 8.93
N LYS A 341 16.68 3.67 8.28
CA LYS A 341 15.76 2.69 8.84
C LYS A 341 16.33 2.02 10.08
N GLN A 342 17.62 1.68 10.08
CA GLN A 342 18.30 1.16 11.28
C GLN A 342 18.26 2.14 12.45
N ILE A 343 18.44 3.44 12.18
CA ILE A 343 18.39 4.48 13.21
C ILE A 343 16.97 4.67 13.72
N ALA A 344 15.97 4.67 12.84
CA ALA A 344 14.57 4.72 13.22
C ALA A 344 14.20 3.52 14.12
N ASP A 345 14.63 2.30 13.75
CA ASP A 345 14.41 1.08 14.54
C ASP A 345 15.12 1.11 15.90
N LEU A 346 16.31 1.70 15.97
CA LEU A 346 17.08 1.84 17.21
C LEU A 346 16.33 2.62 18.29
N VAL A 347 15.56 3.64 17.87
CA VAL A 347 14.86 4.55 18.79
C VAL A 347 13.34 4.39 18.78
N ASP A 348 12.84 3.34 18.11
CA ASP A 348 11.41 3.05 17.93
C ASP A 348 10.63 4.19 17.26
N ALA A 349 11.22 4.80 16.23
CA ALA A 349 10.63 5.84 15.41
C ALA A 349 10.09 5.30 14.08
N LEU A 350 9.07 5.96 13.55
CA LEU A 350 8.68 5.80 12.15
C LEU A 350 9.74 6.44 11.22
N LEU A 351 9.87 5.91 10.00
CA LEU A 351 10.68 6.51 8.94
C LEU A 351 9.79 6.97 7.79
N LEU A 352 9.81 8.27 7.50
CA LEU A 352 9.25 8.83 6.27
C LEU A 352 10.39 9.14 5.30
N VAL A 353 10.35 8.58 4.10
CA VAL A 353 11.24 8.98 3.01
C VAL A 353 10.53 9.97 2.09
N ASP A 354 10.98 11.21 2.07
CA ASP A 354 10.52 12.22 1.11
C ASP A 354 11.43 12.21 -0.11
N MET A 355 10.99 11.49 -1.15
CA MET A 355 11.75 11.27 -2.37
C MET A 355 11.42 12.26 -3.50
N ALA A 356 10.79 13.41 -3.21
CA ALA A 356 10.26 14.33 -4.23
C ALA A 356 11.24 14.64 -5.39
N HIS A 357 12.48 15.02 -5.08
CA HIS A 357 13.49 15.37 -6.09
C HIS A 357 14.07 14.17 -6.85
N ILE A 358 14.00 12.96 -6.29
CA ILE A 358 14.67 11.76 -6.84
C ILE A 358 13.67 10.71 -7.34
N ALA A 359 12.36 10.94 -7.24
CA ALA A 359 11.32 9.96 -7.56
C ALA A 359 11.46 9.43 -9.01
N GLY A 360 11.76 10.30 -9.97
CA GLY A 360 12.04 9.90 -11.35
C GLY A 360 13.29 9.04 -11.51
N LEU A 361 14.36 9.32 -10.75
CA LEU A 361 15.60 8.55 -10.75
C LEU A 361 15.41 7.17 -10.09
N VAL A 362 14.58 7.10 -9.04
CA VAL A 362 14.17 5.84 -8.40
C VAL A 362 13.34 5.00 -9.38
N ALA A 363 12.34 5.60 -10.01
CA ALA A 363 11.50 4.92 -11.01
C ALA A 363 12.32 4.44 -12.22
N GLY A 364 13.34 5.20 -12.63
CA GLY A 364 14.28 4.85 -13.69
C GLY A 364 15.36 3.84 -13.28
N GLY A 365 15.41 3.42 -12.00
CA GLY A 365 16.39 2.45 -11.50
C GLY A 365 17.83 2.96 -11.36
N VAL A 366 18.06 4.26 -11.48
CA VAL A 366 19.40 4.88 -11.41
C VAL A 366 19.71 5.51 -10.05
N HIS A 367 18.72 5.57 -9.15
CA HIS A 367 18.91 5.91 -7.74
C HIS A 367 18.36 4.78 -6.85
N PRO A 368 18.98 4.48 -5.69
CA PRO A 368 18.44 3.48 -4.76
C PRO A 368 16.98 3.73 -4.38
N SER A 369 16.16 2.68 -4.47
CA SER A 369 14.76 2.71 -4.06
C SER A 369 14.62 2.64 -2.53
N PRO A 370 13.81 3.51 -1.90
CA PRO A 370 13.47 3.40 -0.49
C PRO A 370 12.43 2.30 -0.20
N VAL A 371 11.71 1.80 -1.21
CA VAL A 371 10.67 0.78 -0.99
C VAL A 371 11.30 -0.60 -0.74
N ASN A 372 12.43 -0.90 -1.39
CA ASN A 372 13.17 -2.16 -1.23
C ASN A 372 14.05 -2.19 0.03
N LEU A 373 13.82 -1.27 0.97
CA LEU A 373 14.51 -1.26 2.27
C LEU A 373 14.26 -2.57 3.04
N ALA A 374 13.03 -3.06 3.04
CA ALA A 374 12.66 -4.29 3.75
C ALA A 374 13.39 -5.53 3.24
N GLU A 375 13.70 -5.60 1.94
CA GLU A 375 14.44 -6.73 1.33
C GLU A 375 15.96 -6.66 1.60
N ARG A 376 16.51 -5.46 1.84
CA ARG A 376 17.94 -5.24 2.12
C ARG A 376 18.28 -5.19 3.60
N LEU A 377 17.28 -5.03 4.47
CA LEU A 377 17.44 -5.02 5.91
C LEU A 377 17.31 -6.44 6.46
N LEU A 378 18.34 -7.25 6.23
CA LEU A 378 18.62 -8.35 7.16
C LEU A 378 18.90 -7.74 8.54
N PRO A 379 18.31 -8.27 9.63
CA PRO A 379 18.19 -7.52 10.87
C PRO A 379 19.51 -7.53 11.63
N ARG A 380 19.95 -6.37 12.13
CA ARG A 380 20.86 -6.30 13.27
C ARG A 380 20.75 -5.07 14.15
N ALA A 381 20.59 -5.37 15.44
CA ALA A 381 21.23 -4.63 16.51
C ALA A 381 22.74 -4.96 16.58
N CYS A 382 23.53 -3.90 16.79
CA CYS A 382 24.92 -3.72 17.21
C CYS A 382 25.99 -4.84 17.13
N SER A 383 27.21 -4.41 16.79
CA SER A 383 28.56 -5.04 16.88
C SER A 383 29.00 -6.14 15.88
N PHE A 384 28.13 -6.60 14.97
CA PHE A 384 28.47 -7.67 14.01
C PHE A 384 27.75 -7.48 12.66
N ALA A 385 28.07 -8.25 11.59
CA ALA A 385 27.29 -8.43 10.35
C ALA A 385 26.55 -9.81 10.34
N ARG A 386 25.20 -9.92 10.16
CA ARG A 386 24.38 -11.14 10.53
C ARG A 386 23.90 -11.86 9.33
N GLU A 387 24.16 -13.15 9.38
CA GLU A 387 23.52 -14.11 8.52
C GLU A 387 22.80 -15.09 9.44
N VAL A 388 21.47 -14.98 9.45
CA VAL A 388 20.60 -15.90 10.18
C VAL A 388 20.10 -16.95 9.19
N ILE A 389 20.41 -18.21 9.47
CA ILE A 389 19.95 -19.36 8.68
C ILE A 389 18.93 -20.12 9.53
N ASP A 390 17.74 -20.37 8.98
CA ASP A 390 16.73 -21.19 9.66
C ASP A 390 16.97 -22.69 9.41
N GLY A 391 17.22 -23.43 10.48
CA GLY A 391 17.44 -24.87 10.51
C GLY A 391 16.18 -25.68 10.79
N ALA A 392 14.99 -25.05 10.81
CA ALA A 392 13.72 -25.74 10.86
C ALA A 392 13.50 -26.49 9.53
N ALA A 393 13.53 -27.82 9.57
CA ALA A 393 13.46 -28.67 8.40
C ALA A 393 12.53 -29.85 8.66
N GLU A 394 11.52 -29.98 7.80
CA GLU A 394 10.60 -31.12 7.77
C GLU A 394 11.09 -32.25 6.84
N THR A 395 12.14 -31.98 6.06
CA THR A 395 12.72 -32.92 5.10
C THR A 395 14.25 -32.91 5.16
N VAL A 396 14.86 -34.05 4.80
CA VAL A 396 16.32 -34.19 4.72
C VAL A 396 16.93 -33.18 3.75
N GLY A 397 16.28 -32.92 2.61
CA GLY A 397 16.78 -31.95 1.61
C GLY A 397 16.84 -30.52 2.14
N ARG A 398 15.83 -30.07 2.91
CA ARG A 398 15.85 -28.75 3.55
C ARG A 398 16.90 -28.66 4.65
N ALA A 399 17.10 -29.74 5.41
CA ALA A 399 18.16 -29.79 6.42
C ALA A 399 19.57 -29.69 5.78
N ILE A 400 19.80 -30.37 4.66
CA ILE A 400 21.05 -30.27 3.89
C ILE A 400 21.26 -28.84 3.39
N ALA A 401 20.22 -28.22 2.81
CA ALA A 401 20.32 -26.85 2.32
C ALA A 401 20.66 -25.86 3.44
N ALA A 402 20.02 -25.98 4.60
CA ALA A 402 20.30 -25.12 5.75
C ALA A 402 21.75 -25.25 6.24
N ILE A 403 22.28 -26.47 6.33
CA ILE A 403 23.67 -26.69 6.76
C ILE A 403 24.65 -26.20 5.69
N THR A 404 24.36 -26.44 4.41
CA THR A 404 25.20 -25.97 3.29
C THR A 404 25.27 -24.45 3.26
N SER A 405 24.14 -23.76 3.41
CA SER A 405 24.10 -22.29 3.53
C SER A 405 24.85 -21.79 4.77
N THR A 406 24.79 -22.54 5.87
CA THR A 406 25.57 -22.21 7.08
C THR A 406 27.07 -22.33 6.82
N ILE A 407 27.51 -23.38 6.13
CA ILE A 407 28.91 -23.57 5.73
C ILE A 407 29.37 -22.41 4.85
N GLN A 408 28.60 -22.05 3.82
CA GLN A 408 28.92 -20.94 2.93
C GLN A 408 29.02 -19.60 3.69
N ALA A 409 28.08 -19.36 4.60
CA ALA A 409 28.08 -18.18 5.47
C ALA A 409 29.34 -18.13 6.35
N LEU A 410 29.76 -19.25 6.94
CA LEU A 410 30.97 -19.35 7.77
C LEU A 410 32.25 -19.11 6.99
N LEU A 411 32.30 -19.51 5.72
CA LEU A 411 33.46 -19.34 4.85
C LEU A 411 33.54 -17.96 4.18
N THR A 412 32.52 -17.11 4.37
CA THR A 412 32.49 -15.77 3.78
C THR A 412 32.97 -14.72 4.79
N ALA A 413 33.91 -13.87 4.37
CA ALA A 413 34.47 -12.82 5.20
C ALA A 413 33.41 -11.78 5.65
N PRO A 414 33.61 -11.10 6.80
CA PRO A 414 32.76 -9.99 7.23
C PRO A 414 32.70 -8.88 6.16
N PHE A 415 31.49 -8.49 5.75
CA PHE A 415 31.29 -7.38 4.80
C PHE A 415 30.97 -6.10 5.56
N LEU A 416 31.81 -5.07 5.38
CA LEU A 416 31.66 -3.72 5.96
C LEU A 416 31.64 -3.64 7.49
N HIS A 417 32.00 -4.72 8.20
CA HIS A 417 32.09 -4.78 9.65
C HIS A 417 33.36 -5.52 10.07
N GLU A 418 33.91 -5.20 11.24
CA GLU A 418 35.06 -5.92 11.82
C GLU A 418 34.70 -7.36 12.18
N ASN A 419 33.46 -7.58 12.64
CA ASN A 419 32.97 -8.88 13.08
C ASN A 419 31.68 -9.28 12.34
N LYS A 420 31.50 -10.59 12.11
CA LYS A 420 30.34 -11.24 11.50
C LYS A 420 29.86 -12.35 12.42
N LEU A 421 28.55 -12.43 12.67
CA LEU A 421 27.97 -13.58 13.38
C LEU A 421 27.04 -14.35 12.42
N VAL A 422 27.36 -15.62 12.20
CA VAL A 422 26.53 -16.59 11.49
C VAL A 422 25.71 -17.36 12.52
N TRP A 423 24.39 -17.26 12.43
CA TRP A 423 23.47 -17.91 13.36
C TRP A 423 22.61 -18.95 12.65
N LEU A 424 22.89 -20.23 12.91
CA LEU A 424 21.99 -21.33 12.55
C LEU A 424 20.92 -21.47 13.64
N ARG A 425 19.74 -20.91 13.40
CA ARG A 425 18.62 -20.94 14.35
C ARG A 425 17.74 -22.17 14.18
N ASN A 426 17.03 -22.58 15.21
CA ASN A 426 16.02 -23.64 15.17
C ASN A 426 16.50 -24.95 14.51
N ALA A 427 17.72 -25.41 14.78
CA ALA A 427 18.34 -26.59 14.21
C ALA A 427 17.62 -27.92 14.56
N SER A 428 16.44 -28.11 13.97
CA SER A 428 15.51 -29.22 14.21
C SER A 428 16.07 -30.59 13.84
N MET A 429 17.04 -30.66 12.93
CA MET A 429 17.73 -31.91 12.60
C MET A 429 18.51 -32.52 13.78
N LEU A 430 18.82 -31.72 14.80
CA LEU A 430 19.46 -32.20 16.03
C LEU A 430 18.45 -32.78 17.03
N THR A 431 17.16 -32.66 16.76
CA THR A 431 16.05 -33.07 17.63
C THR A 431 15.26 -34.21 16.98
N ASP A 432 14.99 -34.13 15.67
CA ASP A 432 14.16 -35.08 14.93
C ASP A 432 14.87 -36.43 14.68
N PRO A 433 14.28 -37.58 15.11
CA PRO A 433 14.88 -38.91 14.99
C PRO A 433 14.85 -39.53 13.59
N VAL A 434 13.99 -39.05 12.69
CA VAL A 434 13.89 -39.54 11.30
C VAL A 434 14.89 -38.79 10.43
N ILE A 435 14.88 -37.45 10.49
CA ILE A 435 15.76 -36.60 9.67
C ILE A 435 17.22 -36.80 10.08
N GLY A 436 17.50 -36.82 11.39
CA GLY A 436 18.86 -36.95 11.91
C GLY A 436 19.51 -38.33 11.78
N ARG A 437 18.82 -39.35 11.22
CA ARG A 437 19.40 -40.66 10.91
C ARG A 437 19.85 -40.80 9.46
N SER A 438 19.57 -39.80 8.61
CA SER A 438 19.98 -39.82 7.21
C SER A 438 21.51 -39.84 7.06
N THR A 439 22.03 -40.82 6.31
CA THR A 439 23.47 -40.92 5.98
C THR A 439 23.97 -39.72 5.18
N VAL A 440 23.15 -39.21 4.26
CA VAL A 440 23.47 -38.04 3.43
C VAL A 440 23.48 -36.75 4.26
N LEU A 441 22.62 -36.64 5.28
CA LEU A 441 22.65 -35.51 6.19
C LEU A 441 23.88 -35.57 7.11
N ASN A 442 24.25 -36.77 7.55
CA ASN A 442 25.42 -36.97 8.41
C ASN A 442 26.71 -36.55 7.71
N SER A 443 26.89 -36.80 6.41
CA SER A 443 28.08 -36.35 5.69
C SER A 443 28.21 -34.82 5.64
N VAL A 444 27.11 -34.10 5.47
CA VAL A 444 27.10 -32.61 5.45
C VAL A 444 27.29 -32.04 6.86
N LEU A 445 26.79 -32.73 7.89
CA LEU A 445 27.08 -32.41 9.29
C LEU A 445 28.54 -32.68 9.67
N GLU A 446 29.15 -33.71 9.11
CA GLU A 446 30.59 -33.98 9.27
C GLU A 446 31.44 -32.92 8.58
N GLU A 447 31.02 -32.43 7.41
CA GLU A 447 31.66 -31.31 6.71
C GLU A 447 31.64 -30.04 7.56
N LEU A 448 30.48 -29.65 8.10
CA LEU A 448 30.36 -28.53 9.04
C LEU A 448 31.29 -28.71 10.24
N GLN A 449 31.34 -29.92 10.82
CA GLN A 449 32.24 -30.21 11.94
C GLN A 449 33.72 -30.08 11.57
N ASN A 450 34.10 -30.50 10.37
CA ASN A 450 35.48 -30.40 9.89
C ASN A 450 35.89 -28.94 9.68
N ILE A 451 35.01 -28.10 9.15
CA ILE A 451 35.23 -26.65 9.00
C ILE A 451 35.41 -25.99 10.37
N LEU A 452 34.55 -26.34 11.34
CA LEU A 452 34.68 -25.83 12.70
C LEU A 452 35.98 -26.30 13.39
N LYS A 453 36.44 -27.52 13.11
CA LYS A 453 37.73 -28.05 13.61
C LYS A 453 38.95 -27.39 12.97
N SER A 454 38.89 -27.08 11.67
CA SER A 454 39.96 -26.38 10.96
C SER A 454 40.06 -24.90 11.35
N GLY A 455 39.04 -24.38 12.02
CA GLY A 455 38.93 -22.98 12.42
C GLY A 455 38.06 -22.18 11.45
N ILE A 456 37.27 -21.25 12.00
CA ILE A 456 36.51 -20.27 11.23
C ILE A 456 37.35 -19.00 11.03
N PRO A 457 37.14 -18.22 9.94
CA PRO A 457 37.89 -17.01 9.67
C PRO A 457 37.85 -16.00 10.82
N THR A 458 38.93 -15.24 11.02
CA THR A 458 39.03 -14.20 12.06
C THR A 458 37.92 -13.16 11.91
N GLY A 459 37.30 -12.79 13.01
CA GLY A 459 36.14 -11.88 13.01
C GLY A 459 34.81 -12.57 12.70
N VAL A 460 34.78 -13.87 12.39
CA VAL A 460 33.54 -14.63 12.20
C VAL A 460 33.21 -15.41 13.48
N PHE A 461 31.96 -15.29 13.93
CA PHE A 461 31.41 -15.95 15.11
C PHE A 461 30.29 -16.88 14.67
N PHE A 462 30.21 -18.06 15.26
CA PHE A 462 29.16 -19.03 14.97
C PHE A 462 28.26 -19.23 16.18
N LEU A 463 26.94 -19.07 15.98
CA LEU A 463 25.91 -19.41 16.96
C LEU A 463 25.00 -20.48 16.37
N LEU A 464 24.71 -21.50 17.16
CA LEU A 464 23.74 -22.54 16.82
C LEU A 464 22.69 -22.61 17.92
N SER A 465 21.42 -22.45 17.57
CA SER A 465 20.31 -22.67 18.51
C SER A 465 19.43 -23.82 18.05
N ALA A 466 19.06 -24.71 18.97
CA ALA A 466 18.24 -25.88 18.72
C ALA A 466 17.24 -26.09 19.87
N PRO A 467 15.94 -26.21 19.61
CA PRO A 467 14.95 -26.47 20.65
C PRO A 467 15.06 -27.92 21.12
N ALA A 468 15.53 -28.18 22.35
CA ALA A 468 15.61 -29.52 22.95
C ALA A 468 16.47 -30.54 22.15
N ALA A 469 17.72 -30.18 21.83
CA ALA A 469 18.66 -31.07 21.14
C ALA A 469 18.90 -32.41 21.88
N ASP A 470 18.93 -33.54 21.15
CA ASP A 470 19.18 -34.85 21.76
C ASP A 470 20.67 -35.03 22.10
N ARG A 471 20.98 -34.87 23.39
CA ARG A 471 22.35 -34.95 23.95
C ARG A 471 23.05 -36.29 23.71
N ARG A 472 22.30 -37.35 23.41
CA ARG A 472 22.85 -38.70 23.16
C ARG A 472 23.44 -38.83 21.77
N ARG A 473 23.14 -37.93 20.84
CA ARG A 473 23.64 -38.03 19.45
C ARG A 473 25.14 -37.73 19.35
N SER A 474 25.81 -38.44 18.44
CA SER A 474 27.23 -38.21 18.12
C SER A 474 27.46 -36.78 17.64
N THR A 475 26.59 -36.26 16.78
CA THR A 475 26.67 -34.89 16.25
C THR A 475 26.60 -33.82 17.34
N TYR A 476 25.68 -33.97 18.31
CA TYR A 476 25.60 -33.07 19.46
C TYR A 476 26.90 -33.14 20.28
N ARG A 477 27.37 -34.35 20.61
CA ARG A 477 28.60 -34.54 21.39
C ARG A 477 29.84 -33.99 20.67
N ALA A 478 29.87 -34.04 19.35
CA ALA A 478 30.96 -33.50 18.55
C ALA A 478 30.94 -31.97 18.53
N LEU A 479 29.79 -31.35 18.28
CA LEU A 479 29.64 -29.88 18.30
C LEU A 479 29.88 -29.30 19.70
N ALA A 480 29.40 -29.97 20.75
CA ALA A 480 29.62 -29.57 22.14
C ALA A 480 31.09 -29.63 22.60
N LYS A 481 31.96 -30.33 21.87
CA LYS A 481 33.41 -30.31 22.12
C LYS A 481 34.11 -29.12 21.44
N LEU A 482 33.46 -28.51 20.44
CA LEU A 482 34.05 -27.47 19.59
C LEU A 482 33.57 -26.06 19.96
N ALA A 483 32.49 -25.94 20.71
CA ALA A 483 31.89 -24.66 21.07
C ALA A 483 31.37 -24.67 22.52
N GLU A 484 31.26 -23.49 23.12
CA GLU A 484 30.55 -23.30 24.37
C GLU A 484 29.06 -23.64 24.20
N VAL A 485 28.53 -24.46 25.09
CA VAL A 485 27.11 -24.84 25.07
C VAL A 485 26.39 -24.13 26.19
N ILE A 486 25.58 -23.14 25.81
CA ILE A 486 24.70 -22.44 26.73
C ILE A 486 23.34 -23.14 26.70
N ILE A 487 22.90 -23.61 27.87
CA ILE A 487 21.58 -24.21 28.03
C ILE A 487 20.62 -23.11 28.44
N CYS A 488 19.80 -22.64 27.49
CA CYS A 488 18.71 -21.71 27.74
C CYS A 488 17.47 -22.48 28.24
N ASP A 489 17.60 -23.16 29.38
CA ASP A 489 16.44 -23.67 30.08
C ASP A 489 15.69 -22.46 30.65
N GLY A 490 14.45 -22.23 30.21
CA GLY A 490 13.52 -21.38 30.96
C GLY A 490 13.45 -21.89 32.41
N PRO A 491 13.03 -21.06 33.38
CA PRO A 491 12.95 -21.49 34.77
C PRO A 491 12.25 -22.84 34.84
N SER A 492 12.93 -23.80 35.47
CA SER A 492 12.55 -25.21 35.50
C SER A 492 11.08 -25.38 35.91
N LEU A 493 10.21 -25.62 34.94
CA LEU A 493 8.86 -26.08 35.20
C LEU A 493 8.71 -27.41 34.48
N ARG A 494 8.87 -28.50 35.25
CA ARG A 494 8.48 -29.83 34.81
C ARG A 494 6.97 -29.83 34.58
N GLY A 495 6.55 -29.82 33.32
CA GLY A 495 5.15 -29.98 32.93
C GLY A 495 4.49 -28.68 32.44
N HIS A 496 3.49 -28.83 31.57
CA HIS A 496 2.70 -27.76 30.98
C HIS A 496 2.36 -26.66 31.98
N ALA A 497 2.79 -25.42 31.70
CA ALA A 497 2.41 -24.25 32.48
C ALA A 497 0.88 -24.16 32.53
N THR A 498 0.33 -24.14 33.73
CA THR A 498 -1.08 -23.91 34.00
C THR A 498 -1.28 -22.43 34.29
N ARG A 499 -2.52 -21.93 34.14
CA ARG A 499 -2.89 -20.54 34.50
C ARG A 499 -2.49 -20.15 35.94
N THR A 500 -2.37 -21.12 36.83
CA THR A 500 -1.88 -20.94 38.20
C THR A 500 -0.43 -20.46 38.24
N ASP A 501 0.41 -20.89 37.30
CA ASP A 501 1.85 -20.62 37.27
C ASP A 501 2.14 -19.17 36.86
N ILE A 502 1.35 -18.60 35.94
CA ILE A 502 1.50 -17.18 35.57
C ILE A 502 0.96 -16.24 36.64
N THR A 503 -0.12 -16.62 37.33
CA THR A 503 -0.64 -15.85 38.47
C THR A 503 0.40 -15.73 39.59
N GLU A 504 1.09 -16.82 39.94
CA GLU A 504 2.17 -16.79 40.94
C GLU A 504 3.38 -16.00 40.45
N TRP A 505 3.72 -16.09 39.16
CA TRP A 505 4.78 -15.29 38.55
C TRP A 505 4.46 -13.78 38.60
N ILE A 506 3.21 -13.39 38.30
CA ILE A 506 2.74 -12.01 38.36
C ILE A 506 2.81 -11.47 39.79
N LYS A 507 2.29 -12.22 40.77
CA LYS A 507 2.38 -11.84 42.20
C LYS A 507 3.82 -11.66 42.66
N LYS A 508 4.73 -12.54 42.25
CA LYS A 508 6.15 -12.47 42.63
C LYS A 508 6.81 -11.22 42.03
N ASN A 509 6.51 -10.89 40.78
CA ASN A 509 7.14 -9.75 40.11
C ASN A 509 6.49 -8.40 40.44
N SER A 510 5.22 -8.37 40.83
CA SER A 510 4.58 -7.17 41.41
C SER A 510 5.12 -6.87 42.82
N ALA A 511 5.31 -7.91 43.65
CA ALA A 511 5.87 -7.76 45.00
C ALA A 511 7.31 -7.23 44.98
N LYS A 512 8.14 -7.66 44.02
CA LYS A 512 9.50 -7.11 43.80
C LYS A 512 9.49 -5.61 43.51
N ARG A 513 8.42 -5.12 42.86
CA ARG A 513 8.19 -3.72 42.50
C ARG A 513 7.37 -2.98 43.56
N HIS A 514 7.22 -3.56 44.75
CA HIS A 514 6.53 -2.98 45.91
C HIS A 514 5.04 -2.64 45.71
N PHE A 515 4.34 -3.29 44.76
CA PHE A 515 2.90 -3.16 44.60
C PHE A 515 2.16 -4.49 44.58
N HIS A 516 0.87 -4.45 44.89
CA HIS A 516 -0.01 -5.62 45.00
C HIS A 516 -1.33 -5.37 44.28
N PHE A 517 -1.96 -6.44 43.81
CA PHE A 517 -3.25 -6.37 43.14
C PHE A 517 -4.38 -6.64 44.14
N GLU A 518 -5.52 -5.97 43.94
CA GLU A 518 -6.78 -6.50 44.45
C GLU A 518 -7.10 -7.85 43.77
N PRO A 519 -7.79 -8.78 44.44
CA PRO A 519 -8.07 -10.10 43.87
C PRO A 519 -8.74 -10.06 42.48
N ALA A 520 -9.74 -9.18 42.30
CA ALA A 520 -10.43 -9.00 41.02
C ALA A 520 -9.53 -8.35 39.94
N ALA A 521 -8.64 -7.44 40.34
CA ALA A 521 -7.68 -6.79 39.45
C ALA A 521 -6.63 -7.78 38.94
N LEU A 522 -6.15 -8.68 39.80
CA LEU A 522 -5.20 -9.73 39.43
C LEU A 522 -5.81 -10.68 38.41
N ASP A 523 -7.04 -11.12 38.64
CA ASP A 523 -7.75 -12.00 37.71
C ASP A 523 -7.94 -11.34 36.35
N LEU A 524 -8.33 -10.06 36.33
CA LEU A 524 -8.48 -9.31 35.09
C LEU A 524 -7.13 -9.10 34.38
N PHE A 525 -6.07 -8.82 35.12
CA PHE A 525 -4.72 -8.63 34.56
C PHE A 525 -4.23 -9.92 33.90
N VAL A 526 -4.36 -11.06 34.59
CA VAL A 526 -4.03 -12.40 34.05
C VAL A 526 -4.86 -12.70 32.79
N ILE A 527 -6.13 -12.29 32.75
CA ILE A 527 -6.97 -12.44 31.55
C ILE A 527 -6.41 -11.63 30.38
N ARG A 528 -6.03 -10.37 30.61
CA ARG A 528 -5.57 -9.45 29.55
C ARG A 528 -4.21 -9.83 28.97
N VAL A 529 -3.29 -10.29 29.81
CA VAL A 529 -1.92 -10.68 29.39
C VAL A 529 -1.83 -12.13 28.92
N GLY A 530 -2.75 -13.01 29.36
CA GLY A 530 -2.76 -14.42 28.97
C GLY A 530 -1.62 -15.22 29.60
N GLU A 531 -1.02 -16.14 28.83
CA GLU A 531 0.14 -16.98 29.24
C GLU A 531 1.49 -16.34 28.83
N ASP A 532 1.48 -15.12 28.29
CA ASP A 532 2.67 -14.44 27.76
C ASP A 532 3.40 -13.67 28.87
N THR A 533 4.53 -14.23 29.33
CA THR A 533 5.32 -13.62 30.41
C THR A 533 6.06 -12.36 30.00
N LEU A 534 6.32 -12.14 28.71
CA LEU A 534 6.98 -10.91 28.23
C LEU A 534 6.00 -9.75 28.22
N LEU A 535 4.78 -10.01 27.73
CA LEU A 535 3.67 -9.06 27.82
C LEU A 535 3.31 -8.78 29.28
N ALA A 536 3.25 -9.82 30.13
CA ALA A 536 2.99 -9.63 31.55
C ALA A 536 4.05 -8.74 32.24
N GLU A 537 5.33 -8.88 31.88
CA GLU A 537 6.40 -8.01 32.41
C GLU A 537 6.21 -6.55 31.97
N SER A 538 5.93 -6.30 30.67
CA SER A 538 5.75 -4.93 30.16
C SER A 538 4.53 -4.24 30.75
N GLU A 539 3.43 -4.96 30.93
CA GLU A 539 2.21 -4.41 31.53
C GLU A 539 2.36 -4.20 33.05
N LEU A 540 3.15 -5.03 33.75
CA LEU A 540 3.49 -4.79 35.17
C LEU A 540 4.34 -3.53 35.34
N GLU A 541 5.25 -3.25 34.41
CA GLU A 541 6.08 -2.04 34.40
C GLU A 541 5.21 -0.78 34.26
N LYS A 542 4.18 -0.81 33.39
CA LYS A 542 3.23 0.31 33.24
C LYS A 542 2.45 0.59 34.52
N LEU A 543 1.92 -0.46 35.16
CA LEU A 543 1.21 -0.32 36.43
C LEU A 543 2.10 0.26 37.52
N PHE A 544 3.37 -0.16 37.58
CA PHE A 544 4.34 0.39 38.53
C PHE A 544 4.56 1.89 38.33
N ILE A 545 4.74 2.33 37.07
CA ILE A 545 4.91 3.75 36.74
C ILE A 545 3.66 4.56 37.13
N SER A 546 2.46 4.06 36.81
CA SER A 546 1.20 4.75 37.13
C SER A 546 0.88 4.83 38.62
N LEU A 547 1.30 3.85 39.43
CA LEU A 547 1.17 3.90 40.88
C LEU A 547 2.14 4.89 41.54
N SER A 548 3.19 5.32 40.84
CA SER A 548 4.17 6.28 41.37
C SER A 548 3.61 7.70 41.48
N SER A 549 2.48 7.99 40.82
CA SER A 549 1.85 9.32 40.75
C SER A 549 0.62 9.51 41.65
N GLU A 550 0.03 8.44 42.18
CA GLU A 550 -1.18 8.49 43.04
C GLU A 550 -0.95 7.70 44.32
N THR A 551 -1.44 8.18 45.46
CA THR A 551 -1.16 7.59 46.77
C THR A 551 -1.77 6.19 46.92
N GLY A 552 -0.96 5.14 46.69
CA GLY A 552 -1.26 3.76 47.03
C GLY A 552 -0.36 2.74 46.30
N ASN A 553 -0.05 1.61 46.94
CA ASN A 553 0.70 0.51 46.33
C ASN A 553 -0.23 -0.60 45.80
N THR A 554 -1.50 -0.28 45.54
CA THR A 554 -2.56 -1.24 45.24
C THR A 554 -3.12 -1.01 43.85
N VAL A 555 -3.02 -2.02 42.98
CA VAL A 555 -3.65 -2.02 41.65
C VAL A 555 -5.11 -2.45 41.80
N THR A 556 -6.02 -1.57 41.40
CA THR A 556 -7.47 -1.82 41.37
C THR A 556 -7.93 -2.35 40.00
N GLU A 557 -9.14 -2.91 39.95
CA GLU A 557 -9.70 -3.39 38.68
C GLU A 557 -9.86 -2.26 37.65
N ALA A 558 -10.22 -1.06 38.09
CA ALA A 558 -10.35 0.12 37.24
C ALA A 558 -9.02 0.49 36.56
N MET A 559 -7.91 0.45 37.31
CA MET A 559 -6.57 0.71 36.77
C MET A 559 -6.17 -0.31 35.71
N VAL A 560 -6.44 -1.60 35.96
CA VAL A 560 -6.18 -2.63 34.95
C VAL A 560 -7.05 -2.39 33.71
N ARG A 561 -8.31 -1.96 33.91
CA ARG A 561 -9.24 -1.65 32.82
C ARG A 561 -8.75 -0.50 31.93
N GLU A 562 -8.21 0.53 32.56
CA GLU A 562 -7.76 1.75 31.91
C GLU A 562 -6.37 1.63 31.27
N LEU A 563 -5.41 1.05 31.98
CA LEU A 563 -3.99 1.12 31.61
C LEU A 563 -3.51 -0.05 30.75
N ILE A 564 -4.17 -1.21 30.87
CA ILE A 564 -3.73 -2.43 30.20
C ILE A 564 -4.62 -2.67 28.99
N PRO A 565 -4.19 -2.35 27.75
CA PRO A 565 -5.05 -2.46 26.58
C PRO A 565 -5.54 -3.89 26.36
N SER A 566 -6.83 -4.03 26.02
CA SER A 566 -7.39 -5.32 25.62
C SER A 566 -6.79 -5.75 24.28
N THR A 567 -6.11 -6.90 24.26
CA THR A 567 -5.69 -7.51 22.98
C THR A 567 -6.94 -7.96 22.21
N ARG A 568 -6.89 -8.04 20.86
CA ARG A 568 -8.02 -8.54 20.05
C ARG A 568 -8.53 -9.91 20.54
N ALA A 569 -7.61 -10.79 20.98
CA ALA A 569 -7.95 -12.08 21.58
C ALA A 569 -8.61 -11.92 22.96
N SER A 570 -8.18 -10.95 23.78
CA SER A 570 -8.82 -10.60 25.06
C SER A 570 -10.24 -10.08 24.84
N SER A 571 -10.47 -9.14 23.92
CA SER A 571 -11.82 -8.56 23.71
C SER A 571 -12.86 -9.59 23.24
N ILE A 572 -12.46 -10.59 22.43
CA ILE A 572 -13.32 -11.73 22.06
C ILE A 572 -13.64 -12.61 23.28
N PHE A 573 -12.64 -12.85 24.13
CA PHE A 573 -12.79 -13.61 25.36
C PHE A 573 -13.66 -12.88 26.39
N ASP A 574 -13.50 -11.55 26.49
CA ASP A 574 -14.24 -10.67 27.39
C ASP A 574 -15.71 -10.57 26.99
N LEU A 575 -16.01 -10.45 25.68
CA LEU A 575 -17.38 -10.56 25.17
C LEU A 575 -18.00 -11.91 25.51
N SER A 576 -17.24 -13.00 25.33
CA SER A 576 -17.70 -14.36 25.66
C SER A 576 -18.03 -14.50 27.15
N ASN A 577 -17.19 -13.96 28.04
CA ASN A 577 -17.44 -13.95 29.48
C ASN A 577 -18.63 -13.07 29.89
N ALA A 578 -18.81 -11.92 29.24
CA ALA A 578 -19.97 -11.06 29.48
C ALA A 578 -21.28 -11.80 29.12
N ILE A 579 -21.27 -12.58 28.03
CA ILE A 579 -22.39 -13.46 27.68
C ILE A 579 -22.57 -14.53 28.77
N LEU A 580 -21.52 -15.27 29.16
CA LEU A 580 -21.63 -16.32 30.19
C LEU A 580 -22.24 -15.80 31.50
N THR A 581 -21.91 -14.58 31.89
CA THR A 581 -22.36 -13.96 33.14
C THR A 581 -23.72 -13.26 33.05
N ARG A 582 -24.32 -13.16 31.85
CA ARG A 582 -25.52 -12.35 31.54
C ARG A 582 -25.34 -10.85 31.80
N ASN A 583 -24.15 -10.30 31.55
CA ASN A 583 -23.90 -8.87 31.75
C ASN A 583 -24.15 -8.09 30.45
N ALA A 584 -25.37 -7.55 30.30
CA ALA A 584 -25.76 -6.81 29.10
C ALA A 584 -24.95 -5.53 28.83
N PRO A 585 -24.67 -4.66 29.82
CA PRO A 585 -23.79 -3.51 29.63
C PRO A 585 -22.41 -3.91 29.08
N LEU A 586 -21.75 -4.89 29.70
CA LEU A 586 -20.43 -5.35 29.25
C LEU A 586 -20.48 -6.00 27.86
N CYS A 587 -21.55 -6.74 27.53
CA CYS A 587 -21.71 -7.31 26.19
C CYS A 587 -21.73 -6.22 25.11
N LEU A 588 -22.43 -5.11 25.36
CA LEU A 588 -22.54 -4.00 24.41
C LEU A 588 -21.25 -3.18 24.34
N GLU A 589 -20.57 -3.02 25.48
CA GLU A 589 -19.26 -2.36 25.58
C GLU A 589 -18.21 -3.13 24.79
N PHE A 590 -18.02 -4.41 25.07
CA PHE A 590 -17.03 -5.23 24.34
C PHE A 590 -17.37 -5.41 22.86
N LEU A 591 -18.66 -5.49 22.51
CA LEU A 591 -19.05 -5.45 21.09
C LEU A 591 -18.65 -4.12 20.45
N ARG A 592 -18.85 -2.98 21.13
CA ARG A 592 -18.43 -1.67 20.61
C ARG A 592 -16.90 -1.60 20.46
N GLU A 593 -16.14 -2.08 21.44
CA GLU A 593 -14.68 -2.13 21.38
C GLU A 593 -14.20 -2.95 20.18
N LEU A 594 -14.74 -4.16 19.99
CA LEU A 594 -14.38 -5.03 18.86
C LEU A 594 -14.65 -4.35 17.50
N ILE A 595 -15.80 -3.69 17.36
CA ILE A 595 -16.12 -2.94 16.13
C ILE A 595 -15.18 -1.74 15.93
N LEU A 596 -14.85 -1.00 16.99
CA LEU A 596 -13.89 0.12 16.93
C LEU A 596 -12.47 -0.36 16.58
N GLN A 597 -12.08 -1.56 17.01
CA GLN A 597 -10.82 -2.22 16.66
C GLN A 597 -10.77 -2.77 15.22
N GLY A 598 -11.87 -2.62 14.46
CA GLY A 598 -11.97 -3.02 13.06
C GLY A 598 -12.44 -4.46 12.82
N GLU A 599 -12.94 -5.15 13.83
CA GLU A 599 -13.49 -6.50 13.65
C GLU A 599 -14.80 -6.46 12.87
N GLN A 600 -14.93 -7.35 11.89
CA GLN A 600 -16.16 -7.49 11.12
C GLN A 600 -17.26 -8.12 11.99
N ALA A 601 -18.50 -7.64 11.88
CA ALA A 601 -19.63 -8.15 12.66
C ALA A 601 -19.81 -9.68 12.47
N LEU A 602 -19.66 -10.17 11.24
CA LEU A 602 -19.73 -11.61 10.95
C LEU A 602 -18.62 -12.41 11.67
N SER A 603 -17.42 -11.84 11.81
CA SER A 603 -16.30 -12.43 12.55
C SER A 603 -16.65 -12.55 14.05
N VAL A 604 -17.08 -11.44 14.67
CA VAL A 604 -17.48 -11.40 16.09
C VAL A 604 -18.61 -12.41 16.37
N PHE A 605 -19.58 -12.48 15.47
CA PHE A 605 -20.69 -13.42 15.55
C PHE A 605 -20.23 -14.89 15.55
N LEU A 606 -19.39 -15.26 14.58
CA LEU A 606 -18.93 -16.64 14.38
C LEU A 606 -17.90 -17.10 15.42
N VAL A 607 -17.08 -16.20 15.94
CA VAL A 607 -15.95 -16.53 16.82
C VAL A 607 -16.29 -16.36 18.31
N ALA A 608 -17.13 -15.40 18.69
CA ALA A 608 -17.48 -15.14 20.09
C ALA A 608 -18.89 -15.62 20.45
N ILE A 609 -19.91 -15.15 19.72
CA ILE A 609 -21.32 -15.29 20.14
C ILE A 609 -21.82 -16.73 19.94
N VAL A 610 -21.72 -17.25 18.71
CA VAL A 610 -22.21 -18.60 18.37
C VAL A 610 -21.51 -19.69 19.20
N PRO A 611 -20.16 -19.70 19.33
CA PRO A 611 -19.48 -20.73 20.12
C PRO A 611 -19.87 -20.69 21.59
N THR A 612 -20.07 -19.51 22.18
CA THR A 612 -20.46 -19.36 23.59
C THR A 612 -21.85 -19.91 23.86
N VAL A 613 -22.84 -19.54 23.03
CA VAL A 613 -24.22 -20.05 23.16
C VAL A 613 -24.28 -21.56 22.92
N ARG A 614 -23.55 -22.06 21.91
CA ARG A 614 -23.45 -23.49 21.61
C ARG A 614 -22.85 -24.27 22.78
N ASN A 615 -21.74 -23.79 23.35
CA ASN A 615 -21.07 -24.46 24.46
C ASN A 615 -21.97 -24.46 25.71
N LEU A 616 -22.65 -23.36 26.02
CA LEU A 616 -23.65 -23.31 27.09
C LEU A 616 -24.73 -24.37 26.91
N LEU A 617 -25.28 -24.53 25.70
CA LEU A 617 -26.33 -25.53 25.46
C LEU A 617 -25.82 -26.96 25.60
N ILE A 618 -24.67 -27.26 24.97
CA ILE A 618 -24.05 -28.59 25.03
C ILE A 618 -23.77 -28.97 26.49
N VAL A 619 -23.14 -28.06 27.23
CA VAL A 619 -22.77 -28.31 28.62
C VAL A 619 -24.00 -28.42 29.51
N LYS A 620 -25.00 -27.55 29.36
CA LYS A 620 -26.25 -27.63 30.12
C LYS A 620 -26.97 -28.96 29.88
N SER A 621 -27.07 -29.37 28.61
CA SER A 621 -27.69 -30.64 28.25
C SER A 621 -26.93 -31.84 28.80
N LEU A 622 -25.59 -31.82 28.74
CA LEU A 622 -24.76 -32.89 29.27
C LEU A 622 -24.90 -32.99 30.80
N MET A 623 -24.91 -31.85 31.48
CA MET A 623 -25.00 -31.79 32.94
C MET A 623 -26.35 -32.26 33.45
N GLU A 624 -27.45 -31.86 32.80
CA GLU A 624 -28.79 -32.32 33.17
C GLU A 624 -29.02 -33.80 32.84
N HIS A 625 -28.42 -34.32 31.77
CA HIS A 625 -28.58 -35.73 31.39
C HIS A 625 -27.78 -36.71 32.26
N HIS A 626 -26.71 -36.23 32.90
CA HIS A 626 -25.81 -37.05 33.72
C HIS A 626 -25.73 -36.59 35.19
N ASP A 627 -26.71 -35.81 35.65
CA ASP A 627 -26.80 -35.29 37.02
C ASP A 627 -25.51 -34.64 37.54
N ILE A 628 -24.85 -33.86 36.68
CA ILE A 628 -23.61 -33.14 37.04
C ILE A 628 -23.96 -31.77 37.59
N SER A 629 -23.67 -31.55 38.87
CA SER A 629 -23.81 -30.24 39.51
C SER A 629 -22.89 -29.18 38.89
N PRO A 630 -23.30 -27.89 38.89
CA PRO A 630 -22.46 -26.78 38.46
C PRO A 630 -21.08 -26.80 39.15
N PRO A 631 -19.98 -26.88 38.37
CA PRO A 631 -18.64 -27.00 38.92
C PRO A 631 -18.11 -25.65 39.41
N ILE A 632 -17.29 -25.69 40.45
CA ILE A 632 -16.64 -24.51 41.02
C ILE A 632 -15.49 -24.01 40.13
N SER A 633 -14.92 -24.88 39.28
CA SER A 633 -13.84 -24.54 38.36
C SER A 633 -13.94 -25.31 37.03
N ALA A 634 -13.31 -24.77 35.99
CA ALA A 634 -13.27 -25.43 34.67
C ALA A 634 -12.63 -26.83 34.76
N ASN A 635 -11.59 -26.99 35.58
CA ASN A 635 -10.92 -28.28 35.79
C ASN A 635 -11.82 -29.31 36.48
N ALA A 636 -12.68 -28.88 37.41
CA ALA A 636 -13.65 -29.77 38.05
C ALA A 636 -14.65 -30.34 37.03
N PHE A 637 -15.09 -29.52 36.07
CA PHE A 637 -15.92 -29.99 34.95
C PHE A 637 -15.22 -31.05 34.11
N VAL A 638 -13.94 -30.81 33.76
CA VAL A 638 -13.13 -31.74 32.96
C VAL A 638 -12.98 -33.09 33.64
N HIS A 639 -12.83 -33.09 34.96
CA HIS A 639 -12.77 -34.33 35.73
C HIS A 639 -14.10 -35.10 35.70
N SER A 640 -15.23 -34.39 35.78
CA SER A 640 -16.56 -34.99 35.69
C SER A 640 -16.83 -35.63 34.31
N ILE A 641 -16.49 -34.94 33.22
CA ILE A 641 -16.73 -35.48 31.86
C ILE A 641 -15.80 -36.64 31.50
N LYS A 642 -14.60 -36.72 32.09
CA LYS A 642 -13.68 -37.87 31.91
C LYS A 642 -14.23 -39.18 32.46
N LYS A 643 -15.20 -39.11 33.38
CA LYS A 643 -15.87 -40.29 33.97
C LYS A 643 -17.06 -40.77 33.15
N LEU A 644 -17.47 -40.02 32.13
CA LEU A 644 -18.60 -40.37 31.27
C LEU A 644 -18.20 -41.38 30.19
N PRO A 645 -19.15 -42.20 29.70
CA PRO A 645 -18.91 -43.10 28.56
C PRO A 645 -18.41 -42.34 27.33
N ILE A 646 -17.54 -42.97 26.52
CA ILE A 646 -16.93 -42.37 25.32
C ILE A 646 -18.01 -41.80 24.37
N GLY A 647 -19.16 -42.48 24.23
CA GLY A 647 -20.29 -42.02 23.42
C GLY A 647 -20.88 -40.68 23.90
N ALA A 648 -20.91 -40.44 25.21
CA ALA A 648 -21.48 -39.23 25.81
C ALA A 648 -20.61 -37.98 25.59
N VAL A 649 -19.31 -38.14 25.34
CA VAL A 649 -18.37 -37.02 25.10
C VAL A 649 -17.94 -36.89 23.64
N SER A 650 -18.42 -37.78 22.77
CA SER A 650 -18.01 -37.87 21.35
C SER A 650 -18.37 -36.62 20.54
N HIS A 651 -19.51 -35.99 20.85
CA HIS A 651 -20.06 -34.81 20.17
C HIS A 651 -19.54 -33.47 20.71
N LEU A 652 -18.65 -33.50 21.72
CA LEU A 652 -18.10 -32.27 22.30
C LEU A 652 -17.14 -31.57 21.31
N PRO A 653 -17.15 -30.21 21.27
CA PRO A 653 -16.24 -29.44 20.42
C PRO A 653 -14.77 -29.79 20.68
N ARG A 654 -14.00 -30.01 19.58
CA ARG A 654 -12.58 -30.36 19.62
C ARG A 654 -11.71 -29.23 19.07
N LYS A 655 -10.48 -29.15 19.56
CA LYS A 655 -9.39 -28.32 19.03
C LYS A 655 -8.84 -28.94 17.74
N LYS A 656 -7.99 -28.20 17.03
CA LYS A 656 -7.36 -28.63 15.76
C LYS A 656 -6.51 -29.91 15.91
N ASP A 657 -5.98 -30.17 17.11
CA ASP A 657 -5.20 -31.36 17.47
C ASP A 657 -6.08 -32.58 17.83
N GLY A 658 -7.41 -32.47 17.70
CA GLY A 658 -8.37 -33.53 18.02
C GLY A 658 -8.70 -33.65 19.51
N THR A 659 -8.08 -32.88 20.39
CA THR A 659 -8.40 -32.87 21.83
C THR A 659 -9.69 -32.10 22.10
N ILE A 660 -10.44 -32.46 23.15
CA ILE A 660 -11.67 -31.75 23.53
C ILE A 660 -11.31 -30.33 24.00
N ASN A 661 -12.10 -29.32 23.62
CA ASN A 661 -11.92 -27.95 24.09
C ASN A 661 -12.40 -27.79 25.54
N THR A 662 -11.63 -28.38 26.47
CA THR A 662 -11.94 -28.51 27.89
C THR A 662 -12.09 -27.18 28.62
N TYR A 663 -11.32 -26.17 28.23
CA TYR A 663 -11.32 -24.87 28.89
C TYR A 663 -12.61 -24.09 28.63
N ALA A 664 -13.00 -23.93 27.36
CA ALA A 664 -14.22 -23.20 27.00
C ALA A 664 -15.48 -23.90 27.53
N LEU A 665 -15.53 -25.24 27.47
CA LEU A 665 -16.63 -26.01 28.03
C LEU A 665 -16.70 -25.91 29.55
N GLY A 666 -15.55 -25.89 30.23
CA GLY A 666 -15.48 -25.71 31.68
C GLY A 666 -16.00 -24.34 32.13
N LEU A 667 -15.68 -23.25 31.42
CA LEU A 667 -16.23 -21.93 31.71
C LEU A 667 -17.75 -21.89 31.50
N SER A 668 -18.25 -22.48 30.41
CA SER A 668 -19.69 -22.62 30.20
C SER A 668 -20.38 -23.44 31.30
N ALA A 669 -19.71 -24.45 31.86
CA ALA A 669 -20.24 -25.27 32.93
C ALA A 669 -20.46 -24.48 34.23
N ILE A 670 -19.47 -23.68 34.62
CA ILE A 670 -19.54 -22.81 35.82
C ILE A 670 -20.78 -21.91 35.75
N HIS A 671 -21.05 -21.33 34.59
CA HIS A 671 -22.15 -20.37 34.40
C HIS A 671 -23.46 -20.99 33.89
N SER A 672 -23.49 -22.30 33.64
CA SER A 672 -24.64 -23.01 33.05
C SER A 672 -25.92 -22.86 33.87
N ALA A 673 -25.82 -22.72 35.20
CA ALA A 673 -26.97 -22.52 36.08
C ALA A 673 -27.74 -21.22 35.79
N ARG A 674 -27.10 -20.23 35.16
CA ARG A 674 -27.73 -18.95 34.80
C ARG A 674 -28.69 -19.08 33.61
N TYR A 675 -28.65 -20.20 32.89
CA TYR A 675 -29.41 -20.44 31.69
C TYR A 675 -30.22 -21.74 31.78
N SER A 676 -31.44 -21.72 31.25
CA SER A 676 -32.23 -22.92 30.97
C SER A 676 -31.94 -23.45 29.57
N GLN A 677 -32.16 -24.74 29.35
CA GLN A 677 -32.08 -25.31 28.00
C GLN A 677 -33.05 -24.62 27.01
N ALA A 678 -34.25 -24.25 27.48
CA ALA A 678 -35.26 -23.60 26.65
C ALA A 678 -34.77 -22.24 26.11
N GLU A 679 -34.20 -21.41 26.99
CA GLU A 679 -33.61 -20.12 26.62
C GLU A 679 -32.46 -20.31 25.62
N LEU A 680 -31.57 -21.27 25.86
CA LEU A 680 -30.42 -21.52 24.98
C LEU A 680 -30.82 -22.04 23.59
N ARG A 681 -31.88 -22.84 23.50
CA ARG A 681 -32.47 -23.25 22.20
C ARG A 681 -33.10 -22.07 21.46
N ILE A 682 -33.74 -21.13 22.18
CA ILE A 682 -34.25 -19.88 21.59
C ILE A 682 -33.07 -19.01 21.12
N ALA A 683 -32.03 -18.86 21.93
CA ALA A 683 -30.82 -18.12 21.60
C ALA A 683 -30.14 -18.67 20.32
N LEU A 684 -30.03 -19.98 20.16
CA LEU A 684 -29.49 -20.58 18.92
C LEU A 684 -30.37 -20.31 17.70
N ARG A 685 -31.71 -20.35 17.84
CA ARG A 685 -32.61 -19.96 16.73
C ARG A 685 -32.42 -18.49 16.36
N LYS A 686 -32.25 -17.61 17.35
CA LYS A 686 -31.92 -16.20 17.11
C LYS A 686 -30.55 -16.00 16.49
N CYS A 687 -29.56 -16.83 16.82
CA CYS A 687 -28.29 -16.85 16.10
C CYS A 687 -28.48 -17.24 14.63
N LEU A 688 -29.32 -18.22 14.31
CA LEU A 688 -29.61 -18.59 12.92
C LEU A 688 -30.28 -17.44 12.15
N GLU A 689 -31.27 -16.78 12.74
CA GLU A 689 -31.89 -15.57 12.16
C GLU A 689 -30.86 -14.46 11.92
N ALA A 690 -29.99 -14.19 12.90
CA ALA A 690 -28.93 -13.20 12.78
C ALA A 690 -27.92 -13.56 11.69
N ASN A 691 -27.55 -14.84 11.56
CA ASN A 691 -26.66 -15.31 10.49
C ASN A 691 -27.25 -15.02 9.11
N HIS A 692 -28.55 -15.27 8.91
CA HIS A 692 -29.23 -14.95 7.65
C HIS A 692 -29.25 -13.45 7.36
N SER A 693 -29.48 -12.61 8.39
CA SER A 693 -29.50 -11.15 8.24
C SER A 693 -28.11 -10.53 8.05
N LEU A 694 -27.05 -11.17 8.54
CA LEU A 694 -25.65 -10.74 8.34
C LEU A 694 -25.07 -11.17 6.99
N THR A 695 -25.63 -12.20 6.36
CA THR A 695 -25.15 -12.74 5.08
C THR A 695 -25.96 -12.27 3.88
N ASN A 696 -27.10 -11.60 4.10
CA ASN A 696 -27.97 -11.03 3.07
C ASN A 696 -28.15 -9.53 3.28
N PRO A 697 -28.54 -8.75 2.23
CA PRO A 697 -28.83 -7.33 2.37
C PRO A 697 -30.00 -7.11 3.35
N SER A 698 -29.69 -6.53 4.51
CA SER A 698 -30.66 -6.22 5.56
C SER A 698 -30.82 -4.70 5.71
N PRO A 699 -32.04 -4.17 5.92
CA PRO A 699 -32.28 -2.75 6.20
C PRO A 699 -31.72 -2.31 7.56
N LEU A 700 -31.43 -3.27 8.46
CA LEU A 700 -30.74 -3.04 9.73
C LEU A 700 -29.23 -3.24 9.53
N GLY A 701 -28.42 -2.26 9.94
CA GLY A 701 -26.96 -2.37 9.90
C GLY A 701 -26.43 -3.52 10.78
N GLU A 702 -25.31 -4.11 10.37
CA GLU A 702 -24.75 -5.35 10.94
C GLU A 702 -24.52 -5.27 12.47
N VAL A 703 -24.06 -4.12 12.97
CA VAL A 703 -23.85 -3.90 14.41
C VAL A 703 -25.18 -3.89 15.18
N ALA A 704 -26.24 -3.35 14.58
CA ALA A 704 -27.57 -3.34 15.20
C ALA A 704 -28.15 -4.76 15.32
N ILE A 705 -27.87 -5.62 14.33
CA ILE A 705 -28.25 -7.04 14.36
C ILE A 705 -27.58 -7.73 15.56
N LEU A 706 -26.27 -7.54 15.75
CA LEU A 706 -25.55 -8.13 16.88
C LEU A 706 -25.96 -7.59 18.24
N ARG A 707 -26.19 -6.27 18.36
CA ARG A 707 -26.70 -5.67 19.60
C ARG A 707 -28.04 -6.27 20.01
N ARG A 708 -28.96 -6.40 19.06
CA ARG A 708 -30.28 -7.01 19.30
C ARG A 708 -30.14 -8.48 19.68
N LEU A 709 -29.27 -9.22 19.01
CA LEU A 709 -29.00 -10.62 19.33
C LEU A 709 -28.46 -10.78 20.76
N LEU A 710 -27.44 -10.01 21.14
CA LEU A 710 -26.85 -10.06 22.48
C LEU A 710 -27.89 -9.78 23.55
N LEU A 711 -28.69 -8.71 23.39
CA LEU A 711 -29.76 -8.38 24.33
C LEU A 711 -30.78 -9.52 24.48
N HIS A 712 -31.16 -10.19 23.38
CA HIS A 712 -32.03 -11.37 23.45
C HIS A 712 -31.40 -12.58 24.15
N ILE A 713 -30.07 -12.69 24.15
CA ILE A 713 -29.37 -13.81 24.81
C ILE A 713 -29.25 -13.55 26.30
N VAL A 714 -28.88 -12.34 26.71
CA VAL A 714 -28.49 -12.07 28.11
C VAL A 714 -29.60 -11.48 28.98
N VAL A 715 -30.59 -10.79 28.40
CA VAL A 715 -31.73 -10.23 29.13
C VAL A 715 -32.79 -11.32 29.31
N ARG A 716 -33.34 -11.43 30.54
CA ARG A 716 -34.38 -12.40 30.88
C ARG A 716 -35.75 -12.05 30.32
#